data_AF-A0AA37LA55-F1
#
_entry.id   AF-A0AA37LA55-F1
#
_cell.length_a   1.000
_cell.length_b   1.000
_cell.length_c   1.000
_cell.angle_alpha   90.00
_cell.angle_beta   90.00
_cell.angle_gamma   90.00
#
_symmetry.space_group_name_H-M   'P 1'
#
loop_
_entity.id
_entity.type
_entity.pdbx_description
1 polymer ?
#
loop_
_entity_poly.entity_id
_entity_poly.type
_entity_poly.pdbx_seq_one_letter_code
_entity_poly.pdbx_strand_id
1 'polypeptide(L)'
;MPNNVGRTLAKGLGIDVDARYRNEPTEAVQSAAASFRSVEQYEEEEPTVAEFLYAHRPTVHGAVAYIKSLFPFWSWIFHYNATWLLGDIIAGVTVGFVVIPQGMAYAILAQLTPEYGLYTSFVGFLLYWAFATSKDITIGTVAVMSQLVGNIVLRVRDTHPQYEGPQIAQALAVIAGSVLLFIGLVRLGWIVEFIPLVAITSFMTGAAISIAAGQIPALLGLQGVNTRNPTYEVIIDLLKALPTARLDAAMGLTALFLLYAIRTFCNIMSNRQPQRKKFWFFMSTLRMAFVILLYVLISWLVNRHVNWDAKKAKFKILGKVPSGFQHTGAPKIDTELLSAIAPDLPVTIIVLIIEHIAISKSFGRVNNYVINPSQELVAVGFTNLFGPFLGAYPATGSFSRTAIKSKAGVRTPLAGIFTAVIVLLALYALTSVFFYIPMSTLAGLIIHAVGDLITPPKVVYQFWEVSPLEVFIFFAGVLLTIFTNIENGIYLTMCASAALLLVRLAKAKGHFLGRVKVYRATKDTAGKGVPFNEKGESIEIPSREAYIPLSKDDGSNPNIDVQTPYPGVFVYRFGEGFNYTNQAHYMDRLVEYVQKHARRTILDRYEKLGDRPWNDPGPRRGAKIDMDDNRPIVRAVILDCSAVNNIDVTSIQGLIDVRNQLDHYAEPEVVEWHFANVNNRWTRRALAAAGFGFPSVKDESNFGRWKPIYSFAPVDSGSNHTPHIVAQRSRDEEEDVISPGKGINDGAAQVAGRGDGKLAAVQGMNRPFFHIDVAAAVESAILNAESKNEGQASPANSVLKSA
;
A
#
# COMPACT_ATOMS: atom_id res chain seq x y z
N MET A 1 19.56 -24.21 19.25
CA MET A 1 20.64 -25.00 18.59
C MET A 1 20.04 -25.95 17.55
N PRO A 2 20.78 -26.34 16.49
CA PRO A 2 20.25 -27.29 15.49
C PRO A 2 20.03 -28.67 16.11
N ASN A 3 18.93 -29.34 15.75
CA ASN A 3 18.71 -30.75 16.10
C ASN A 3 19.86 -31.63 15.57
N ASN A 4 20.17 -32.73 16.27
CA ASN A 4 21.26 -33.65 15.90
C ASN A 4 21.20 -34.08 14.42
N VAL A 5 20.01 -34.28 13.86
CA VAL A 5 19.80 -34.57 12.44
C VAL A 5 20.32 -33.46 11.52
N GLY A 6 20.06 -32.20 11.85
CA GLY A 6 20.52 -31.04 11.08
C GLY A 6 22.05 -30.87 11.13
N ARG A 7 22.67 -31.13 12.28
CA ARG A 7 24.14 -31.16 12.41
C ARG A 7 24.78 -32.25 11.55
N THR A 8 24.14 -33.41 11.47
CA THR A 8 24.65 -34.55 10.68
C THR A 8 24.55 -34.28 9.18
N LEU A 9 23.44 -33.70 8.72
CA LEU A 9 23.25 -33.24 7.34
C LEU A 9 24.25 -32.14 6.96
N ALA A 10 24.42 -31.13 7.83
CA ALA A 10 25.38 -30.05 7.59
C ALA A 10 26.80 -30.60 7.47
N LYS A 11 27.21 -31.50 8.37
CA LYS A 11 28.51 -32.17 8.31
C LYS A 11 28.68 -32.99 7.01
N GLY A 12 27.63 -33.65 6.55
CA GLY A 12 27.62 -34.39 5.27
C GLY A 12 27.75 -33.48 4.03
N LEU A 13 27.33 -32.22 4.14
CA LEU A 13 27.48 -31.19 3.09
C LEU A 13 28.74 -30.33 3.25
N GLY A 14 29.63 -30.66 4.20
CA GLY A 14 30.84 -29.87 4.49
C GLY A 14 30.56 -28.53 5.17
N ILE A 15 29.36 -28.32 5.71
CA ILE A 15 28.96 -27.09 6.40
C ILE A 15 29.30 -27.19 7.88
N ASP A 16 30.19 -26.32 8.34
CA ASP A 16 30.54 -26.18 9.75
C ASP A 16 29.56 -25.24 10.47
N VAL A 17 28.55 -25.83 11.12
CA VAL A 17 27.48 -25.08 11.80
C VAL A 17 27.97 -24.30 13.02
N ASP A 18 29.08 -24.74 13.60
CA ASP A 18 29.65 -24.14 14.80
C ASP A 18 30.79 -23.15 14.49
N ALA A 19 31.23 -23.04 13.23
CA ALA A 19 32.26 -22.10 12.78
C ALA A 19 31.97 -20.64 13.21
N ARG A 20 30.70 -20.24 13.17
CA ARG A 20 30.28 -18.90 13.59
C ARG A 20 30.49 -18.61 15.08
N TYR A 21 30.38 -19.64 15.93
CA TYR A 21 30.48 -19.51 17.39
C TYR A 21 31.91 -19.55 17.90
N ARG A 22 32.86 -20.07 17.12
CA ARG A 22 34.27 -20.15 17.53
C ARG A 22 34.93 -18.79 17.75
N ASN A 23 34.44 -17.78 17.05
CA ASN A 23 34.96 -16.42 17.09
C ASN A 23 34.10 -15.49 17.97
N GLU A 24 33.12 -16.03 18.70
CA GLU A 24 32.34 -15.24 19.67
C GLU A 24 33.08 -15.27 21.03
N PRO A 25 33.45 -14.12 21.61
CA PRO A 25 34.16 -14.03 22.88
C PRO A 25 33.23 -14.31 24.08
N THR A 26 32.61 -15.48 24.09
CA THR A 26 31.49 -15.86 24.96
C THR A 26 31.85 -15.74 26.44
N GLU A 27 33.04 -16.20 26.83
CA GLU A 27 33.52 -16.13 28.22
C GLU A 27 33.74 -14.69 28.69
N ALA A 28 34.32 -13.83 27.85
CA ALA A 28 34.56 -12.43 28.18
C ALA A 28 33.25 -11.64 28.31
N VAL A 29 32.30 -11.88 27.40
CA VAL A 29 30.97 -11.25 27.43
C VAL A 29 30.17 -11.74 28.65
N GLN A 30 30.21 -13.03 28.97
CA GLN A 30 29.56 -13.58 30.17
C GLN A 30 30.19 -13.06 31.46
N SER A 31 31.53 -12.95 31.52
CA SER A 31 32.24 -12.38 32.67
C SER A 31 31.85 -10.92 32.90
N ALA A 32 31.77 -10.12 31.83
CA ALA A 32 31.35 -8.73 31.94
C ALA A 32 29.88 -8.59 32.34
N ALA A 33 28.99 -9.46 31.85
CA ALA A 33 27.61 -9.51 32.31
C ALA A 33 27.48 -9.92 33.79
N ALA A 34 28.33 -10.85 34.25
CA ALA A 34 28.39 -11.31 35.64
C ALA A 34 28.83 -10.24 36.64
N SER A 35 29.39 -9.11 36.18
CA SER A 35 29.70 -7.95 37.02
C SER A 35 28.43 -7.24 37.53
N PHE A 36 27.28 -7.39 36.85
CA PHE A 36 26.00 -6.76 37.19
C PHE A 36 25.08 -7.69 38.01
N ARG A 37 25.56 -8.23 39.13
CA ARG A 37 24.85 -9.25 39.94
C ARG A 37 23.51 -8.81 40.54
N SER A 38 23.29 -7.50 40.69
CA SER A 38 22.06 -6.92 41.26
C SER A 38 20.94 -6.74 40.23
N VAL A 39 21.19 -7.07 38.97
CA VAL A 39 20.27 -6.93 37.85
C VAL A 39 19.93 -8.31 37.30
N GLU A 40 18.67 -8.51 36.94
CA GLU A 40 18.24 -9.68 36.18
C GLU A 40 18.89 -9.66 34.78
N GLN A 41 19.74 -10.66 34.54
CA GLN A 41 20.44 -10.83 33.27
C GLN A 41 19.48 -11.39 32.23
N TYR A 42 19.56 -10.86 31.01
CA TYR A 42 18.80 -11.36 29.86
C TYR A 42 19.74 -11.83 28.77
N GLU A 43 19.58 -13.07 28.32
CA GLU A 43 20.31 -13.63 27.18
C GLU A 43 19.35 -13.73 25.98
N GLU A 44 19.70 -13.06 24.88
CA GLU A 44 18.85 -13.07 23.69
C GLU A 44 19.02 -14.40 22.93
N GLU A 45 17.97 -15.22 22.89
CA GLU A 45 17.92 -16.44 22.09
C GLU A 45 17.74 -16.13 20.59
N GLU A 46 18.40 -16.91 19.73
CA GLU A 46 18.24 -16.80 18.27
C GLU A 46 16.86 -17.30 17.80
N PRO A 47 16.17 -16.58 16.90
CA PRO A 47 14.93 -17.07 16.31
C PRO A 47 15.18 -18.30 15.44
N THR A 48 14.36 -19.35 15.58
CA THR A 48 14.47 -20.59 14.81
C THR A 48 13.46 -20.68 13.67
N VAL A 49 13.80 -21.43 12.61
CA VAL A 49 12.85 -21.71 11.50
C VAL A 49 11.66 -22.53 12.01
N ALA A 50 11.88 -23.41 13.00
CA ALA A 50 10.83 -24.18 13.63
C ALA A 50 9.82 -23.27 14.34
N GLU A 51 10.28 -22.30 15.15
CA GLU A 51 9.41 -21.27 15.76
C GLU A 51 8.65 -20.48 14.70
N PHE A 52 9.31 -20.07 13.62
CA PHE A 52 8.67 -19.33 12.53
C PHE A 52 7.54 -20.14 11.89
N LEU A 53 7.80 -21.40 11.50
CA LEU A 53 6.77 -22.28 10.92
C LEU A 53 5.65 -22.57 11.92
N TYR A 54 6.00 -22.77 13.18
CA TYR A 54 5.04 -23.02 14.26
C TYR A 54 4.16 -21.81 14.55
N ALA A 55 4.67 -20.59 14.42
CA ALA A 55 3.91 -19.36 14.54
C ALA A 55 2.88 -19.18 13.40
N HIS A 56 3.14 -19.77 12.23
CA HIS A 56 2.26 -19.69 11.06
C HIS A 56 1.32 -20.89 10.90
N ARG A 57 1.35 -21.86 11.83
CA ARG A 57 0.46 -23.02 11.75
C ARG A 57 -1.00 -22.58 11.95
N PRO A 58 -1.95 -23.04 11.12
CA PRO A 58 -3.35 -22.74 11.31
C PRO A 58 -3.83 -23.36 12.63
N THR A 59 -4.34 -22.54 13.53
CA THR A 59 -5.03 -23.02 14.74
C THR A 59 -6.49 -23.34 14.41
N VAL A 60 -7.11 -24.26 15.13
CA VAL A 60 -8.54 -24.58 14.95
C VAL A 60 -9.41 -23.33 15.13
N HIS A 61 -9.13 -22.55 16.18
CA HIS A 61 -9.77 -21.24 16.40
C HIS A 61 -9.56 -20.27 15.23
N GLY A 62 -8.34 -20.22 14.67
CA GLY A 62 -8.02 -19.42 13.49
C GLY A 62 -8.78 -19.87 12.24
N ALA A 63 -8.94 -21.18 12.03
CA ALA A 63 -9.71 -21.74 10.92
C ALA A 63 -11.21 -21.42 11.05
N VAL A 64 -11.77 -21.56 12.25
CA VAL A 64 -13.17 -21.18 12.53
C VAL A 64 -13.37 -19.67 12.34
N ALA A 65 -12.45 -18.84 12.86
CA ALA A 65 -12.49 -17.40 12.67
C ALA A 65 -12.36 -17.01 11.18
N TYR A 66 -11.52 -17.72 10.42
CA TYR A 66 -11.40 -17.54 8.98
C TYR A 66 -12.72 -17.86 8.25
N ILE A 67 -13.33 -19.01 8.52
CA ILE A 67 -14.63 -19.39 7.92
C ILE A 67 -15.71 -18.37 8.28
N LYS A 68 -15.78 -17.92 9.55
CA LYS A 68 -16.70 -16.85 9.96
C LYS A 68 -16.41 -15.53 9.22
N SER A 69 -15.15 -15.20 8.97
CA SER A 69 -14.76 -13.98 8.25
C SER A 69 -15.16 -14.00 6.76
N LEU A 70 -15.32 -15.18 6.15
CA LEU A 70 -15.78 -15.31 4.76
C LEU A 70 -17.24 -14.89 4.55
N PHE A 71 -18.04 -14.87 5.62
CA PHE A 71 -19.45 -14.49 5.56
C PHE A 71 -19.74 -13.32 6.51
N PRO A 72 -19.31 -12.08 6.18
CA PRO A 72 -19.48 -10.91 7.05
C PRO A 72 -20.92 -10.63 7.47
N PHE A 73 -21.92 -11.07 6.68
CA PHE A 73 -23.33 -10.84 6.97
C PHE A 73 -23.78 -11.40 8.33
N TRP A 74 -23.15 -12.48 8.81
CA TRP A 74 -23.46 -13.08 10.12
C TRP A 74 -23.29 -12.09 11.29
N SER A 75 -22.41 -11.10 11.15
CA SER A 75 -22.16 -10.11 12.21
C SER A 75 -23.32 -9.12 12.41
N TRP A 76 -24.07 -8.80 11.35
CA TRP A 76 -25.07 -7.73 11.38
C TRP A 76 -26.51 -8.19 11.08
N ILE A 77 -26.71 -9.37 10.48
CA ILE A 77 -28.05 -9.83 10.09
C ILE A 77 -29.01 -9.98 11.28
N PHE A 78 -28.51 -10.41 12.45
CA PHE A 78 -29.30 -10.53 13.67
C PHE A 78 -29.55 -9.19 14.38
N HIS A 79 -28.85 -8.14 13.97
CA HIS A 79 -29.01 -6.77 14.48
C HIS A 79 -29.86 -5.89 13.53
N TYR A 80 -30.44 -6.50 12.50
CA TYR A 80 -31.20 -5.81 11.46
C TYR A 80 -32.54 -5.29 11.99
N ASN A 81 -32.85 -4.02 11.73
CA ASN A 81 -34.05 -3.34 12.25
C ASN A 81 -34.87 -2.67 11.14
N ALA A 82 -36.11 -2.27 11.48
CA ALA A 82 -37.04 -1.67 10.51
C ALA A 82 -36.54 -0.34 9.91
N THR A 83 -35.76 0.44 10.64
CA THR A 83 -35.16 1.68 10.12
C THR A 83 -34.10 1.37 9.05
N TRP A 84 -33.33 0.30 9.23
CA TRP A 84 -32.39 -0.19 8.23
C TRP A 84 -33.11 -0.72 6.99
N LEU A 85 -34.19 -1.47 7.19
CA LEU A 85 -35.05 -1.95 6.11
C LEU A 85 -35.55 -0.81 5.23
N LEU A 86 -36.12 0.25 5.83
CA LEU A 86 -36.61 1.41 5.08
C LEU A 86 -35.48 2.11 4.32
N GLY A 87 -34.32 2.30 4.94
CA GLY A 87 -33.15 2.90 4.28
C GLY A 87 -32.66 2.06 3.09
N ASP A 88 -32.62 0.74 3.25
CA ASP A 88 -32.17 -0.20 2.22
C ASP A 88 -33.17 -0.32 1.07
N ILE A 89 -34.49 -0.27 1.34
CA ILE A 89 -35.54 -0.22 0.31
C ILE A 89 -35.42 1.07 -0.50
N ILE A 90 -35.34 2.24 0.16
CA ILE A 90 -35.22 3.53 -0.54
C ILE A 90 -33.97 3.55 -1.41
N ALA A 91 -32.82 3.12 -0.86
CA ALA A 91 -31.58 3.05 -1.61
C ALA A 91 -31.66 2.06 -2.78
N GLY A 92 -32.20 0.86 -2.55
CA GLY A 92 -32.32 -0.19 -3.56
C GLY A 92 -33.26 0.18 -4.70
N VAL A 93 -34.42 0.75 -4.40
CA VAL A 93 -35.37 1.23 -5.43
C VAL A 93 -34.76 2.38 -6.25
N THR A 94 -34.09 3.33 -5.58
CA THR A 94 -33.43 4.45 -6.25
C THR A 94 -32.35 3.97 -7.22
N VAL A 95 -31.50 3.03 -6.80
CA VAL A 95 -30.47 2.44 -7.65
C VAL A 95 -31.10 1.57 -8.75
N GLY A 96 -32.18 0.85 -8.45
CA GLY A 96 -32.93 0.02 -9.39
C GLY A 96 -33.40 0.78 -10.63
N PHE A 97 -33.99 1.96 -10.45
CA PHE A 97 -34.39 2.79 -11.59
C PHE A 97 -33.23 3.32 -12.42
N VAL A 98 -32.08 3.56 -11.78
CA VAL A 98 -30.88 4.07 -12.47
C VAL A 98 -30.16 2.95 -13.23
N VAL A 99 -30.12 1.74 -12.68
CA VAL A 99 -29.33 0.64 -13.24
C VAL A 99 -29.95 -0.01 -14.47
N ILE A 100 -31.28 -0.01 -14.61
CA ILE A 100 -31.96 -0.61 -15.78
C ILE A 100 -31.45 -0.01 -17.11
N PRO A 101 -31.57 1.32 -17.35
CA PRO A 101 -31.10 1.90 -18.61
C PRO A 101 -29.58 1.85 -18.75
N GLN A 102 -28.84 2.03 -17.66
CA GLN A 102 -27.37 1.95 -17.68
C GLN A 102 -26.88 0.54 -18.02
N GLY A 103 -27.52 -0.49 -17.46
CA GLY A 103 -27.17 -1.89 -17.68
C GLY A 103 -27.28 -2.27 -19.15
N MET A 104 -28.41 -1.96 -19.77
CA MET A 104 -28.64 -2.16 -21.20
C MET A 104 -27.63 -1.41 -22.06
N ALA A 105 -27.36 -0.14 -21.72
CA ALA A 105 -26.41 0.69 -22.46
C ALA A 105 -24.98 0.11 -22.41
N TYR A 106 -24.57 -0.40 -21.25
CA TYR A 106 -23.25 -0.99 -21.07
C TYR A 106 -23.11 -2.37 -21.73
N ALA A 107 -24.16 -3.19 -21.79
CA ALA A 107 -24.10 -4.44 -22.56
C ALA A 107 -23.81 -4.20 -24.05
N ILE A 108 -24.34 -3.10 -24.61
CA ILE A 108 -24.08 -2.71 -26.00
C ILE A 108 -22.61 -2.29 -26.18
N LEU A 109 -21.99 -1.62 -25.20
CA LEU A 109 -20.53 -1.36 -25.21
C LEU A 109 -19.74 -2.67 -25.22
N ALA A 110 -20.19 -3.68 -24.48
CA ALA A 110 -19.61 -5.02 -24.46
C ALA A 110 -19.86 -5.86 -25.73
N GLN A 111 -20.50 -5.29 -26.76
CA GLN A 111 -20.88 -6.01 -27.98
C GLN A 111 -21.85 -7.18 -27.71
N LEU A 112 -22.66 -7.06 -26.65
CA LEU A 112 -23.69 -8.02 -26.27
C LEU A 112 -25.08 -7.42 -26.48
N THR A 113 -26.10 -8.27 -26.46
CA THR A 113 -27.49 -7.82 -26.48
C THR A 113 -27.87 -7.18 -25.13
N PRO A 114 -28.83 -6.23 -25.10
CA PRO A 114 -29.13 -5.41 -23.91
C PRO A 114 -29.49 -6.20 -22.65
N GLU A 115 -30.13 -7.37 -22.80
CA GLU A 115 -30.56 -8.24 -21.70
C GLU A 115 -29.39 -8.75 -20.85
N TYR A 116 -28.20 -8.97 -21.44
CA TYR A 116 -27.00 -9.35 -20.69
C TYR A 116 -26.64 -8.29 -19.65
N GLY A 117 -26.97 -7.03 -19.91
CA GLY A 117 -26.75 -5.93 -18.97
C GLY A 117 -27.67 -6.01 -17.74
N LEU A 118 -28.90 -6.47 -17.94
CA LEU A 118 -29.86 -6.71 -16.86
C LEU A 118 -29.49 -7.97 -16.08
N TYR A 119 -29.05 -9.03 -16.75
CA TYR A 119 -28.56 -10.26 -16.11
C TYR A 119 -27.36 -9.99 -15.20
N THR A 120 -26.33 -9.32 -15.74
CA THR A 120 -25.13 -8.95 -14.98
C THR A 120 -25.45 -8.06 -13.78
N SER A 121 -26.37 -7.11 -13.95
CA SER A 121 -26.81 -6.25 -12.84
C SER A 121 -27.54 -7.06 -11.78
N PHE A 122 -28.51 -7.90 -12.16
CA PHE A 122 -29.27 -8.75 -11.24
C PHE A 122 -28.34 -9.64 -10.40
N VAL A 123 -27.43 -10.36 -11.04
CA VAL A 123 -26.47 -11.25 -10.36
C VAL A 123 -25.60 -10.45 -9.38
N GLY A 124 -25.02 -9.34 -9.83
CA GLY A 124 -24.13 -8.53 -9.00
C GLY A 124 -24.82 -8.03 -7.72
N PHE A 125 -26.08 -7.59 -7.85
CA PHE A 125 -26.86 -7.15 -6.69
C PHE A 125 -27.30 -8.28 -5.77
N LEU A 126 -27.60 -9.46 -6.32
CA LEU A 126 -28.08 -10.61 -5.56
C LEU A 126 -26.96 -11.30 -4.78
N LEU A 127 -25.77 -11.48 -5.37
CA LEU A 127 -24.71 -12.29 -4.78
C LEU A 127 -23.81 -11.51 -3.80
N TYR A 128 -23.69 -10.20 -3.98
CA TYR A 128 -22.68 -9.40 -3.28
C TYR A 128 -22.88 -9.35 -1.76
N TRP A 129 -24.11 -9.22 -1.27
CA TRP A 129 -24.39 -8.93 0.15
C TRP A 129 -23.86 -9.99 1.14
N ALA A 130 -23.74 -11.24 0.70
CA ALA A 130 -23.30 -12.36 1.54
C ALA A 130 -21.80 -12.30 1.86
N PHE A 131 -20.99 -11.79 0.93
CA PHE A 131 -19.53 -11.75 1.06
C PHE A 131 -19.00 -10.32 1.29
N ALA A 132 -19.85 -9.31 1.14
CA ALA A 132 -19.50 -7.90 1.20
C ALA A 132 -18.98 -7.43 2.57
N THR A 133 -17.97 -6.56 2.53
CA THR A 133 -17.63 -5.65 3.64
C THR A 133 -18.07 -4.21 3.38
N SER A 134 -18.23 -3.82 2.10
CA SER A 134 -18.85 -2.54 1.75
C SER A 134 -20.38 -2.61 1.66
N LYS A 135 -21.07 -1.76 2.43
CA LYS A 135 -22.53 -1.55 2.30
C LYS A 135 -22.91 -0.71 1.09
N ASP A 136 -22.01 0.18 0.65
CA ASP A 136 -22.33 1.21 -0.34
C ASP A 136 -22.15 0.72 -1.77
N ILE A 137 -21.17 -0.16 -2.01
CA ILE A 137 -20.83 -0.55 -3.37
C ILE A 137 -21.98 -1.32 -4.05
N THR A 138 -22.02 -1.16 -5.37
CA THR A 138 -22.98 -1.81 -6.27
C THR A 138 -22.23 -2.55 -7.36
N ILE A 139 -22.18 -3.88 -7.26
CA ILE A 139 -21.62 -4.73 -8.30
C ILE A 139 -22.64 -4.87 -9.44
N GLY A 140 -22.17 -4.73 -10.67
CA GLY A 140 -22.96 -4.95 -11.87
C GLY A 140 -22.18 -4.51 -13.10
N THR A 141 -22.87 -4.12 -14.14
CA THR A 141 -22.22 -3.59 -15.36
C THR A 141 -21.58 -2.23 -15.12
N VAL A 142 -20.42 -1.99 -15.70
CA VAL A 142 -19.71 -0.70 -15.67
C VAL A 142 -19.23 -0.37 -17.08
N ALA A 143 -19.23 0.92 -17.44
CA ALA A 143 -18.89 1.37 -18.79
C ALA A 143 -17.49 0.91 -19.23
N VAL A 144 -16.51 1.04 -18.33
CA VAL A 144 -15.10 0.74 -18.60
C VAL A 144 -14.88 -0.76 -18.77
N MET A 145 -15.34 -1.58 -17.82
CA MET A 145 -15.28 -3.04 -17.94
C MET A 145 -16.03 -3.53 -19.19
N SER A 146 -17.17 -2.93 -19.52
CA SER A 146 -17.93 -3.30 -20.72
C SER A 146 -17.21 -2.93 -22.01
N GLN A 147 -16.54 -1.77 -22.07
CA GLN A 147 -15.73 -1.40 -23.22
C GLN A 147 -14.55 -2.36 -23.40
N LEU A 148 -13.88 -2.75 -22.30
CA LEU A 148 -12.80 -3.73 -22.34
C LEU A 148 -13.30 -5.09 -22.88
N VAL A 149 -14.41 -5.61 -22.34
CA VAL A 149 -15.06 -6.83 -22.83
C VAL A 149 -15.43 -6.71 -24.30
N GLY A 150 -15.97 -5.57 -24.72
CA GLY A 150 -16.33 -5.31 -26.11
C GLY A 150 -15.13 -5.40 -27.05
N ASN A 151 -14.01 -4.78 -26.68
CA ASN A 151 -12.77 -4.86 -27.46
C ASN A 151 -12.24 -6.31 -27.57
N ILE A 152 -12.27 -7.05 -26.47
CA ILE A 152 -11.87 -8.47 -26.42
C ILE A 152 -12.77 -9.32 -27.33
N VAL A 153 -14.09 -9.16 -27.21
CA VAL A 153 -15.09 -9.85 -28.05
C VAL A 153 -14.83 -9.58 -29.52
N LEU A 154 -14.57 -8.33 -29.91
CA LEU A 154 -14.27 -7.99 -31.30
C LEU A 154 -12.99 -8.67 -31.79
N ARG A 155 -11.89 -8.55 -31.03
CA ARG A 155 -10.59 -9.11 -31.39
C ARG A 155 -10.64 -10.64 -31.52
N VAL A 156 -11.28 -11.31 -30.56
CA VAL A 156 -11.42 -12.77 -30.58
C VAL A 156 -12.30 -13.20 -31.75
N ARG A 157 -13.41 -12.50 -32.04
CA ARG A 157 -14.27 -12.85 -33.19
C ARG A 157 -13.59 -12.59 -34.54
N ASP A 158 -12.70 -11.61 -34.63
CA ASP A 158 -11.94 -11.34 -35.86
C ASP A 158 -10.91 -12.46 -36.15
N THR A 159 -10.44 -13.18 -35.13
CA THR A 159 -9.49 -14.31 -35.27
C THR A 159 -10.15 -15.69 -35.20
N HIS A 160 -11.21 -15.83 -34.42
CA HIS A 160 -11.94 -17.05 -34.11
C HIS A 160 -13.46 -16.78 -34.25
N PRO A 161 -13.97 -16.70 -35.49
CA PRO A 161 -15.36 -16.30 -35.76
C PRO A 161 -16.40 -17.33 -35.29
N GLN A 162 -15.98 -18.54 -34.92
CA GLN A 162 -16.86 -19.59 -34.37
C GLN A 162 -17.46 -19.23 -33.01
N TYR A 163 -16.82 -18.35 -32.25
CA TYR A 163 -17.28 -17.98 -30.91
C TYR A 163 -18.21 -16.77 -30.94
N GLU A 164 -19.36 -16.91 -30.27
CA GLU A 164 -20.29 -15.81 -30.11
C GLU A 164 -19.82 -14.86 -28.99
N GLY A 165 -20.17 -13.57 -29.10
CA GLY A 165 -19.81 -12.55 -28.11
C GLY A 165 -20.14 -12.93 -26.65
N PRO A 166 -21.36 -13.44 -26.35
CA PRO A 166 -21.71 -13.91 -25.02
C PRO A 166 -20.80 -15.02 -24.49
N GLN A 167 -20.39 -15.97 -25.35
CA GLN A 167 -19.53 -17.08 -24.94
C GLN A 167 -18.15 -16.59 -24.51
N ILE A 168 -17.56 -15.68 -25.29
CA ILE A 168 -16.26 -15.05 -24.98
C ILE A 168 -16.35 -14.27 -23.66
N ALA A 169 -17.40 -13.46 -23.50
CA ALA A 169 -17.58 -12.63 -22.30
C ALA A 169 -17.81 -13.48 -21.03
N GLN A 170 -18.61 -14.55 -21.13
CA GLN A 170 -18.84 -15.48 -20.03
C GLN A 170 -17.57 -16.25 -19.65
N ALA A 171 -16.80 -16.74 -20.61
CA ALA A 171 -15.52 -17.41 -20.35
C ALA A 171 -14.54 -16.48 -19.63
N LEU A 172 -14.45 -15.22 -20.08
CA LEU A 172 -13.64 -14.19 -19.44
C LEU A 172 -14.05 -13.95 -17.97
N ALA A 173 -15.36 -13.88 -17.69
CA ALA A 173 -15.88 -13.72 -16.33
C ALA A 173 -15.53 -14.91 -15.42
N VAL A 174 -15.71 -16.15 -15.90
CA VAL A 174 -15.41 -17.36 -15.12
C VAL A 174 -13.94 -17.40 -14.73
N ILE A 175 -13.03 -17.18 -15.68
CA ILE A 175 -11.59 -17.30 -15.41
C ILE A 175 -11.09 -16.14 -14.55
N ALA A 176 -11.45 -14.90 -14.89
CA ALA A 176 -11.06 -13.75 -14.06
C ALA A 176 -11.67 -13.85 -12.65
N GLY A 177 -12.94 -14.26 -12.54
CA GLY A 177 -13.62 -14.50 -11.26
C GLY A 177 -12.96 -15.59 -10.43
N SER A 178 -12.50 -16.68 -11.06
CA SER A 178 -11.75 -17.76 -10.40
C SER A 178 -10.43 -17.26 -9.82
N VAL A 179 -9.68 -16.47 -10.59
CA VAL A 179 -8.41 -15.89 -10.11
C VAL A 179 -8.65 -14.93 -8.94
N LEU A 180 -9.65 -14.05 -9.03
CA LEU A 180 -10.00 -13.13 -7.94
C LEU A 180 -10.46 -13.86 -6.69
N LEU A 181 -11.29 -14.90 -6.85
CA LEU A 181 -11.74 -15.73 -5.75
C LEU A 181 -10.55 -16.41 -5.08
N PHE A 182 -9.61 -16.97 -5.86
CA PHE A 182 -8.38 -17.56 -5.34
C PHE A 182 -7.56 -16.54 -4.53
N ILE A 183 -7.24 -15.38 -5.12
CA ILE A 183 -6.48 -14.29 -4.46
C ILE A 183 -7.18 -13.86 -3.16
N GLY A 184 -8.50 -13.73 -3.16
CA GLY A 184 -9.30 -13.40 -1.98
C GLY A 184 -9.23 -14.47 -0.90
N LEU A 185 -9.39 -15.75 -1.27
CA LEU A 185 -9.34 -16.87 -0.33
C LEU A 185 -7.95 -17.02 0.32
N VAL A 186 -6.87 -16.85 -0.43
CA VAL A 186 -5.50 -16.88 0.14
C VAL A 186 -5.10 -15.58 0.85
N ARG A 187 -6.04 -14.61 0.99
CA ARG A 187 -5.86 -13.32 1.65
C ARG A 187 -4.73 -12.45 1.06
N LEU A 188 -4.55 -12.50 -0.25
CA LEU A 188 -3.57 -11.68 -0.98
C LEU A 188 -4.11 -10.28 -1.35
N GLY A 189 -5.14 -9.77 -0.66
CA GLY A 189 -5.71 -8.44 -0.91
C GLY A 189 -4.76 -7.27 -0.65
N TRP A 190 -3.62 -7.51 0.02
CA TRP A 190 -2.56 -6.52 0.18
C TRP A 190 -1.88 -6.13 -1.15
N ILE A 191 -1.93 -7.00 -2.17
CA ILE A 191 -1.40 -6.71 -3.52
C ILE A 191 -2.05 -5.46 -4.12
N VAL A 192 -3.29 -5.17 -3.73
CA VAL A 192 -4.03 -4.00 -4.23
C VAL A 192 -3.40 -2.69 -3.76
N GLU A 193 -2.61 -2.69 -2.67
CA GLU A 193 -1.90 -1.50 -2.20
C GLU A 193 -0.75 -1.06 -3.13
N PHE A 194 -0.31 -1.92 -4.05
CA PHE A 194 0.69 -1.55 -5.05
C PHE A 194 0.13 -0.69 -6.20
N ILE A 195 -1.20 -0.50 -6.25
CA ILE A 195 -1.83 0.27 -7.32
C ILE A 195 -1.99 1.71 -6.86
N PRO A 196 -1.20 2.66 -7.41
CA PRO A 196 -1.23 4.05 -6.98
C PRO A 196 -2.50 4.75 -7.47
N LEU A 197 -2.99 5.72 -6.69
CA LEU A 197 -4.17 6.52 -7.04
C LEU A 197 -4.05 7.23 -8.41
N VAL A 198 -2.82 7.59 -8.78
CA VAL A 198 -2.49 8.24 -10.07
C VAL A 198 -2.82 7.33 -11.25
N ALA A 199 -2.51 6.02 -11.16
CA ALA A 199 -2.85 5.06 -12.21
C ALA A 199 -4.37 4.93 -12.36
N ILE A 200 -5.10 4.88 -11.23
CA ILE A 200 -6.56 4.77 -11.21
C ILE A 200 -7.21 6.00 -11.88
N THR A 201 -6.79 7.20 -11.48
CA THR A 201 -7.37 8.46 -11.99
C THR A 201 -7.00 8.70 -13.45
N SER A 202 -5.78 8.34 -13.87
CA SER A 202 -5.34 8.41 -15.27
C SER A 202 -6.16 7.47 -16.16
N PHE A 203 -6.28 6.20 -15.76
CA PHE A 203 -7.09 5.21 -16.45
C PHE A 203 -8.56 5.63 -16.56
N MET A 204 -9.19 6.05 -15.46
CA MET A 204 -10.58 6.51 -15.47
C MET A 204 -10.80 7.68 -16.43
N THR A 205 -9.85 8.63 -16.45
CA THR A 205 -9.93 9.81 -17.32
C THR A 205 -9.75 9.42 -18.80
N GLY A 206 -8.76 8.60 -19.12
CA GLY A 206 -8.53 8.10 -20.47
C GLY A 206 -9.71 7.26 -20.99
N ALA A 207 -10.21 6.34 -20.18
CA ALA A 207 -11.38 5.52 -20.51
C ALA A 207 -12.65 6.36 -20.69
N ALA A 208 -12.89 7.36 -19.82
CA ALA A 208 -14.04 8.25 -19.95
C ALA A 208 -14.02 9.05 -21.26
N ILE A 209 -12.86 9.56 -21.67
CA ILE A 209 -12.69 10.27 -22.95
C ILE A 209 -12.93 9.31 -24.13
N SER A 210 -12.33 8.11 -24.09
CA SER A 210 -12.49 7.09 -25.13
C SER A 210 -13.95 6.66 -25.30
N ILE A 211 -14.64 6.36 -24.20
CA ILE A 211 -16.06 5.99 -24.22
C ILE A 211 -16.91 7.15 -24.72
N ALA A 212 -16.66 8.37 -24.25
CA ALA A 212 -17.42 9.55 -24.69
C ALA A 212 -17.30 9.72 -26.21
N ALA A 213 -16.07 9.68 -26.76
CA ALA A 213 -15.82 9.76 -28.20
C ALA A 213 -16.53 8.65 -28.99
N GLY A 214 -16.47 7.40 -28.50
CA GLY A 214 -17.16 6.26 -29.12
C GLY A 214 -18.68 6.35 -29.11
N GLN A 215 -19.28 7.15 -28.20
CA GLN A 215 -20.72 7.32 -28.12
C GLN A 215 -21.27 8.48 -28.96
N ILE A 216 -20.45 9.44 -29.37
CA ILE A 216 -20.92 10.58 -30.19
C ILE A 216 -21.56 10.12 -31.52
N PRO A 217 -21.02 9.12 -32.25
CA PRO A 217 -21.69 8.62 -33.46
C PRO A 217 -23.11 8.11 -33.21
N ALA A 218 -23.34 7.38 -32.12
CA ALA A 218 -24.67 6.90 -31.73
C ALA A 218 -25.58 8.04 -31.26
N LEU A 219 -25.03 9.04 -30.57
CA LEU A 219 -25.75 10.26 -30.13
C LEU A 219 -26.30 11.05 -31.33
N LEU A 220 -25.53 11.16 -32.40
CA LEU A 220 -25.86 11.95 -33.60
C LEU A 220 -26.50 11.13 -34.74
N GLY A 221 -26.51 9.80 -34.62
CA GLY A 221 -27.01 8.89 -35.65
C GLY A 221 -26.13 8.78 -36.89
N LEU A 222 -24.81 8.96 -36.73
CA LEU A 222 -23.84 8.90 -37.83
C LEU A 222 -23.64 7.46 -38.31
N GLN A 223 -23.35 7.32 -39.61
CA GLN A 223 -23.01 6.04 -40.23
C GLN A 223 -21.57 6.05 -40.72
N GLY A 224 -20.92 4.88 -40.74
CA GLY A 224 -19.56 4.73 -41.30
C GLY A 224 -18.41 5.14 -40.37
N VAL A 225 -18.68 5.51 -39.11
CA VAL A 225 -17.63 5.77 -38.12
C VAL A 225 -17.18 4.45 -37.49
N ASN A 226 -15.89 4.12 -37.62
CA ASN A 226 -15.33 2.94 -36.99
C ASN A 226 -14.95 3.24 -35.53
N THR A 227 -15.83 2.90 -34.58
CA THR A 227 -15.59 3.08 -33.14
C THR A 227 -14.60 2.08 -32.55
N ARG A 228 -13.97 1.21 -33.36
CA ARG A 228 -12.96 0.24 -32.93
C ARG A 228 -11.54 0.81 -32.93
N ASN A 229 -11.32 1.87 -33.70
CA ASN A 229 -10.01 2.46 -33.84
C ASN A 229 -9.58 3.18 -32.54
N PRO A 230 -8.28 3.50 -32.40
CA PRO A 230 -7.82 4.37 -31.32
C PRO A 230 -8.65 5.65 -31.24
N THR A 231 -8.81 6.17 -30.02
CA THR A 231 -9.74 7.27 -29.72
C THR A 231 -9.52 8.49 -30.63
N TYR A 232 -8.27 8.82 -30.93
CA TYR A 232 -7.96 9.95 -31.81
C TYR A 232 -8.49 9.77 -33.25
N GLU A 233 -8.45 8.56 -33.79
CA GLU A 233 -9.00 8.25 -35.12
C GLU A 233 -10.52 8.31 -35.11
N VAL A 234 -11.14 7.80 -34.04
CA VAL A 234 -12.60 7.90 -33.85
C VAL A 234 -13.03 9.36 -33.85
N ILE A 235 -12.27 10.25 -33.21
CA ILE A 235 -12.54 11.70 -33.21
C ILE A 235 -12.37 12.28 -34.64
N ILE A 236 -11.34 11.89 -35.37
CA ILE A 236 -11.12 12.36 -36.75
C ILE A 236 -12.26 11.90 -37.67
N ASP A 237 -12.64 10.63 -37.62
CA ASP A 237 -13.70 10.06 -38.45
C ASP A 237 -15.08 10.61 -38.07
N LEU A 238 -15.30 10.87 -36.78
CA LEU A 238 -16.47 11.60 -36.29
C LEU A 238 -16.58 12.99 -36.93
N LEU A 239 -15.49 13.77 -36.94
CA LEU A 239 -15.48 15.11 -37.53
C LEU A 239 -15.74 15.07 -39.04
N LYS A 240 -15.23 14.05 -39.75
CA LYS A 240 -15.52 13.83 -41.17
C LYS A 240 -16.99 13.43 -41.41
N ALA A 241 -17.56 12.61 -40.54
CA ALA A 241 -18.92 12.10 -40.68
C ALA A 241 -20.01 13.09 -40.22
N LEU A 242 -19.64 14.17 -39.53
CA LEU A 242 -20.58 15.14 -38.95
C LEU A 242 -21.69 15.65 -39.90
N PRO A 243 -21.43 15.90 -41.20
CA PRO A 243 -22.48 16.30 -42.14
C PRO A 243 -23.59 15.25 -42.37
N THR A 244 -23.38 13.99 -41.96
CA THR A 244 -24.33 12.87 -42.14
C THR A 244 -25.29 12.67 -40.96
N ALA A 245 -25.33 13.62 -40.01
CA ALA A 245 -26.20 13.55 -38.83
C ALA A 245 -27.68 13.37 -39.18
N ARG A 246 -28.37 12.53 -38.40
CA ARG A 246 -29.77 12.14 -38.60
C ARG A 246 -30.68 12.72 -37.54
N LEU A 247 -31.98 12.43 -37.65
CA LEU A 247 -33.00 12.79 -36.64
C LEU A 247 -32.65 12.25 -35.24
N ASP A 248 -31.85 11.19 -35.15
CA ASP A 248 -31.26 10.68 -33.91
C ASP A 248 -30.56 11.78 -33.08
N ALA A 249 -29.89 12.73 -33.74
CA ALA A 249 -29.21 13.86 -33.09
C ALA A 249 -30.16 14.75 -32.29
N ALA A 250 -31.38 14.97 -32.80
CA ALA A 250 -32.39 15.74 -32.10
C ALA A 250 -32.78 15.06 -30.77
N MET A 251 -32.91 13.74 -30.77
CA MET A 251 -33.20 12.96 -29.57
C MET A 251 -32.00 12.90 -28.60
N GLY A 252 -30.79 12.68 -29.13
CA GLY A 252 -29.58 12.55 -28.33
C GLY A 252 -29.13 13.86 -27.67
N LEU A 253 -28.98 14.93 -28.46
CA LEU A 253 -28.47 16.22 -27.98
C LEU A 253 -29.43 16.88 -26.99
N THR A 254 -30.74 16.82 -27.24
CA THR A 254 -31.72 17.39 -26.31
C THR A 254 -31.78 16.60 -25.01
N ALA A 255 -31.65 15.26 -25.06
CA ALA A 255 -31.57 14.43 -23.85
C ALA A 255 -30.31 14.75 -23.04
N LEU A 256 -29.15 14.85 -23.71
CA LEU A 256 -27.88 15.20 -23.07
C LEU A 256 -27.93 16.59 -22.43
N PHE A 257 -28.48 17.58 -23.15
CA PHE A 257 -28.71 18.92 -22.63
C PHE A 257 -29.60 18.88 -21.39
N LEU A 258 -30.73 18.16 -21.45
CA LEU A 258 -31.66 18.06 -20.34
C LEU A 258 -31.03 17.40 -19.10
N LEU A 259 -30.19 16.37 -19.28
CA LEU A 259 -29.46 15.73 -18.18
C LEU A 259 -28.55 16.72 -17.44
N TYR A 260 -27.76 17.51 -18.18
CA TYR A 260 -26.90 18.54 -17.59
C TYR A 260 -27.71 19.72 -17.04
N ALA A 261 -28.78 20.14 -17.70
CA ALA A 261 -29.66 21.20 -17.23
C ALA A 261 -30.30 20.84 -15.87
N ILE A 262 -30.87 19.64 -15.74
CA ILE A 262 -31.44 19.15 -14.47
C ILE A 262 -30.35 19.10 -13.39
N ARG A 263 -29.15 18.61 -13.72
CA ARG A 263 -28.02 18.55 -12.78
C ARG A 263 -27.62 19.93 -12.27
N THR A 264 -27.37 20.86 -13.18
CA THR A 264 -26.93 22.21 -12.86
C THR A 264 -28.00 22.94 -12.06
N PHE A 265 -29.27 22.85 -12.48
CA PHE A 265 -30.40 23.42 -11.76
C PHE A 265 -30.52 22.87 -10.34
N CYS A 266 -30.51 21.53 -10.17
CA CYS A 266 -30.62 20.92 -8.84
C CYS A 266 -29.43 21.28 -7.94
N ASN A 267 -28.21 21.39 -8.50
CA ASN A 267 -27.02 21.79 -7.73
C ASN A 267 -27.10 23.26 -7.28
N ILE A 268 -27.52 24.16 -8.16
CA ILE A 268 -27.74 25.57 -7.81
C ILE A 268 -28.81 25.68 -6.72
N MET A 269 -29.96 25.02 -6.91
CA MET A 269 -31.06 25.05 -5.94
C MET A 269 -30.69 24.40 -4.60
N SER A 270 -29.89 23.33 -4.61
CA SER A 270 -29.32 22.71 -3.41
C SER A 270 -28.47 23.70 -2.60
N ASN A 271 -27.69 24.55 -3.29
CA ASN A 271 -26.87 25.57 -2.62
C ASN A 271 -27.69 26.77 -2.15
N ARG A 272 -28.72 27.17 -2.91
CA ARG A 272 -29.62 28.29 -2.53
C ARG A 272 -30.59 27.94 -1.42
N GLN A 273 -31.04 26.69 -1.32
CA GLN A 273 -31.98 26.22 -0.30
C GLN A 273 -31.39 25.06 0.53
N PRO A 274 -30.49 25.35 1.49
CA PRO A 274 -29.85 24.32 2.32
C PRO A 274 -30.87 23.45 3.09
N GLN A 275 -31.99 24.04 3.51
CA GLN A 275 -33.06 23.32 4.23
C GLN A 275 -33.72 22.20 3.40
N ARG A 276 -33.74 22.32 2.06
CA ARG A 276 -34.32 21.33 1.14
C ARG A 276 -33.27 20.54 0.35
N LYS A 277 -32.01 20.53 0.81
CA LYS A 277 -30.89 19.88 0.13
C LYS A 277 -31.16 18.40 -0.21
N LYS A 278 -31.81 17.65 0.71
CA LYS A 278 -32.18 16.24 0.48
C LYS A 278 -33.16 16.08 -0.69
N PHE A 279 -34.17 16.94 -0.79
CA PHE A 279 -35.15 16.90 -1.87
C PHE A 279 -34.49 17.15 -3.25
N TRP A 280 -33.72 18.24 -3.36
CA TRP A 280 -33.00 18.57 -4.59
C TRP A 280 -31.98 17.50 -4.98
N PHE A 281 -31.37 16.85 -3.99
CA PHE A 281 -30.50 15.71 -4.22
C PHE A 281 -31.24 14.51 -4.83
N PHE A 282 -32.38 14.08 -4.27
CA PHE A 282 -33.16 12.97 -4.83
C PHE A 282 -33.68 13.28 -6.24
N MET A 283 -34.14 14.51 -6.49
CA MET A 283 -34.52 14.97 -7.83
C MET A 283 -33.35 14.90 -8.82
N SER A 284 -32.14 15.31 -8.38
CA SER A 284 -30.91 15.21 -9.15
C SER A 284 -30.58 13.74 -9.50
N THR A 285 -30.72 12.82 -8.54
CA THR A 285 -30.45 11.40 -8.73
C THR A 285 -31.43 10.75 -9.73
N LEU A 286 -32.71 11.10 -9.67
CA LEU A 286 -33.74 10.56 -10.57
C LEU A 286 -33.66 11.11 -12.00
N ARG A 287 -32.74 12.05 -12.31
CA ARG A 287 -32.62 12.64 -13.65
C ARG A 287 -32.49 11.61 -14.75
N MET A 288 -31.72 10.54 -14.53
CA MET A 288 -31.41 9.53 -15.54
C MET A 288 -32.66 8.74 -15.90
N ALA A 289 -33.42 8.33 -14.86
CA ALA A 289 -34.68 7.62 -14.99
C ALA A 289 -35.76 8.53 -15.62
N PHE A 290 -35.84 9.79 -15.20
CA PHE A 290 -36.78 10.75 -15.77
C PHE A 290 -36.53 11.00 -17.26
N VAL A 291 -35.28 11.30 -17.64
CA VAL A 291 -34.93 11.58 -19.04
C VAL A 291 -35.16 10.35 -19.91
N ILE A 292 -34.77 9.14 -19.48
CA ILE A 292 -35.01 7.96 -20.31
C ILE A 292 -36.51 7.69 -20.49
N LEU A 293 -37.32 7.81 -19.43
CA LEU A 293 -38.78 7.60 -19.52
C LEU A 293 -39.45 8.64 -20.41
N LEU A 294 -39.05 9.91 -20.29
CA LEU A 294 -39.55 10.99 -21.14
C LEU A 294 -39.25 10.73 -22.62
N TYR A 295 -38.02 10.32 -22.96
CA TYR A 295 -37.63 10.08 -24.34
C TYR A 295 -38.16 8.76 -24.91
N VAL A 296 -38.42 7.77 -24.06
CA VAL A 296 -39.21 6.58 -24.43
C VAL A 296 -40.64 6.97 -24.76
N LEU A 297 -41.28 7.83 -23.96
CA LEU A 297 -42.63 8.31 -24.24
C LEU A 297 -42.69 9.09 -25.56
N ILE A 298 -41.75 10.02 -25.78
CA ILE A 298 -41.64 10.75 -27.05
C ILE A 298 -41.44 9.77 -28.22
N SER A 299 -40.56 8.79 -28.05
CA SER A 299 -40.30 7.79 -29.08
C SER A 299 -41.49 6.90 -29.40
N TRP A 300 -42.23 6.49 -28.38
CA TRP A 300 -43.47 5.75 -28.53
C TRP A 300 -44.52 6.57 -29.28
N LEU A 301 -44.72 7.85 -28.93
CA LEU A 301 -45.64 8.75 -29.64
C LEU A 301 -45.29 8.90 -31.12
N VAL A 302 -44.01 9.02 -31.45
CA VAL A 302 -43.52 9.18 -32.83
C VAL A 302 -43.59 7.88 -33.63
N ASN A 303 -43.31 6.74 -33.00
CA ASN A 303 -43.19 5.42 -33.64
C ASN A 303 -44.36 4.47 -33.33
N ARG A 304 -45.50 4.96 -32.84
CA ARG A 304 -46.67 4.12 -32.47
C ARG A 304 -47.21 3.21 -33.58
N HIS A 305 -47.01 3.57 -34.84
CA HIS A 305 -47.47 2.79 -36.00
C HIS A 305 -46.44 1.74 -36.47
N VAL A 306 -45.30 1.67 -35.80
CA VAL A 306 -44.24 0.71 -36.09
C VAL A 306 -44.58 -0.59 -35.35
N ASN A 307 -45.24 -1.52 -36.06
CA ASN A 307 -45.66 -2.84 -35.55
C ASN A 307 -44.45 -3.74 -35.21
N TRP A 308 -43.72 -3.44 -34.13
CA TRP A 308 -42.57 -4.20 -33.62
C TRP A 308 -41.39 -4.38 -34.59
N ASP A 309 -41.37 -3.63 -35.69
CA ASP A 309 -40.31 -3.64 -36.70
C ASP A 309 -39.41 -2.41 -36.56
N ALA A 310 -38.31 -2.56 -35.81
CA ALA A 310 -37.39 -1.46 -35.52
C ALA A 310 -36.81 -0.76 -36.75
N LYS A 311 -36.78 -1.42 -37.92
CA LYS A 311 -36.25 -0.84 -39.17
C LYS A 311 -37.14 0.26 -39.75
N LYS A 312 -38.43 0.28 -39.40
CA LYS A 312 -39.40 1.28 -39.87
C LYS A 312 -39.47 2.52 -38.97
N ALA A 313 -38.71 2.56 -37.88
CA ALA A 313 -38.67 3.70 -36.97
C ALA A 313 -37.98 4.91 -37.63
N LYS A 314 -38.41 6.12 -37.27
CA LYS A 314 -37.85 7.37 -37.83
C LYS A 314 -36.41 7.66 -37.41
N PHE A 315 -35.99 7.04 -36.31
CA PHE A 315 -34.64 7.09 -35.76
C PHE A 315 -34.35 5.73 -35.10
N LYS A 316 -33.08 5.44 -34.81
CA LYS A 316 -32.66 4.12 -34.34
C LYS A 316 -33.18 3.87 -32.91
N ILE A 317 -34.02 2.85 -32.78
CA ILE A 317 -34.53 2.35 -31.49
C ILE A 317 -33.87 1.02 -31.12
N LEU A 318 -33.95 0.65 -29.83
CA LEU A 318 -33.30 -0.52 -29.27
C LEU A 318 -33.77 -1.83 -29.91
N GLY A 319 -35.08 -1.98 -30.13
CA GLY A 319 -35.67 -3.21 -30.68
C GLY A 319 -36.07 -4.23 -29.61
N LYS A 320 -36.37 -5.47 -30.02
CA LYS A 320 -36.97 -6.48 -29.16
C LYS A 320 -35.96 -6.98 -28.11
N VAL A 321 -36.30 -6.81 -26.83
CA VAL A 321 -35.57 -7.40 -25.70
C VAL A 321 -36.36 -8.62 -25.21
N PRO A 322 -35.76 -9.81 -25.11
CA PRO A 322 -36.45 -10.99 -24.62
C PRO A 322 -36.86 -10.83 -23.15
N SER A 323 -38.04 -11.36 -22.79
CA SER A 323 -38.51 -11.38 -21.40
C SER A 323 -37.88 -12.52 -20.60
N GLY A 324 -37.49 -12.22 -19.37
CA GLY A 324 -36.94 -13.20 -18.43
C GLY A 324 -35.53 -13.68 -18.77
N PHE A 325 -35.09 -14.73 -18.09
CA PHE A 325 -33.78 -15.34 -18.31
C PHE A 325 -33.84 -16.37 -19.44
N GLN A 326 -33.32 -16.01 -20.62
CA GLN A 326 -33.28 -16.90 -21.79
C GLN A 326 -31.92 -17.62 -21.95
N HIS A 327 -30.89 -17.12 -21.27
CA HIS A 327 -29.50 -17.56 -21.44
C HIS A 327 -28.93 -18.18 -20.16
N THR A 328 -29.75 -18.97 -19.45
CA THR A 328 -29.30 -19.73 -18.27
C THR A 328 -28.65 -21.04 -18.68
N GLY A 329 -27.50 -21.35 -18.09
CA GLY A 329 -26.79 -22.60 -18.34
C GLY A 329 -25.32 -22.49 -18.02
N ALA A 330 -24.64 -23.63 -17.92
CA ALA A 330 -23.19 -23.63 -17.76
C ALA A 330 -22.53 -22.98 -18.98
N PRO A 331 -21.58 -22.03 -18.79
CA PRO A 331 -20.87 -21.43 -19.89
C PRO A 331 -20.04 -22.50 -20.62
N LYS A 332 -20.12 -22.52 -21.95
CA LYS A 332 -19.34 -23.44 -22.78
C LYS A 332 -17.94 -22.89 -22.94
N ILE A 333 -16.97 -23.54 -22.31
CA ILE A 333 -15.56 -23.13 -22.31
C ILE A 333 -14.75 -24.29 -22.88
N ASP A 334 -14.03 -24.04 -23.96
CA ASP A 334 -13.06 -24.98 -24.54
C ASP A 334 -11.63 -24.42 -24.41
N THR A 335 -10.64 -25.27 -24.70
CA THR A 335 -9.22 -24.93 -24.56
C THR A 335 -8.77 -23.87 -25.56
N GLU A 336 -9.39 -23.84 -26.75
CA GLU A 336 -9.07 -22.88 -27.81
C GLU A 336 -9.56 -21.47 -27.42
N LEU A 337 -10.79 -21.32 -26.95
CA LEU A 337 -11.32 -20.06 -26.42
C LEU A 337 -10.47 -19.56 -25.24
N LEU A 338 -10.08 -20.44 -24.32
CA LEU A 338 -9.19 -20.09 -23.21
C LEU A 338 -7.86 -19.53 -23.72
N SER A 339 -7.26 -20.15 -24.73
CA SER A 339 -6.02 -19.66 -25.33
C SER A 339 -6.20 -18.31 -26.03
N ALA A 340 -7.37 -18.08 -26.64
CA ALA A 340 -7.68 -16.82 -27.32
C ALA A 340 -7.86 -15.65 -26.33
N ILE A 341 -8.49 -15.88 -25.17
CA ILE A 341 -8.71 -14.82 -24.16
C ILE A 341 -7.53 -14.65 -23.18
N ALA A 342 -6.62 -15.61 -23.09
CA ALA A 342 -5.53 -15.61 -22.12
C ALA A 342 -4.69 -14.31 -22.09
N PRO A 343 -4.36 -13.67 -23.23
CA PRO A 343 -3.62 -12.41 -23.23
C PRO A 343 -4.35 -11.24 -22.54
N ASP A 344 -5.68 -11.28 -22.45
CA ASP A 344 -6.50 -10.18 -21.90
C ASP A 344 -6.86 -10.38 -20.42
N LEU A 345 -6.57 -11.56 -19.87
CA LEU A 345 -6.85 -11.87 -18.46
C LEU A 345 -6.13 -10.91 -17.50
N PRO A 346 -4.83 -10.58 -17.67
CA PRO A 346 -4.14 -9.69 -16.73
C PRO A 346 -4.82 -8.32 -16.64
N VAL A 347 -5.12 -7.68 -17.77
CA VAL A 347 -5.79 -6.38 -17.76
C VAL A 347 -7.21 -6.47 -17.21
N THR A 348 -7.95 -7.53 -17.54
CA THR A 348 -9.30 -7.76 -17.01
C THR A 348 -9.29 -7.88 -15.48
N ILE A 349 -8.38 -8.69 -14.93
CA ILE A 349 -8.21 -8.89 -13.49
C ILE A 349 -7.83 -7.58 -12.81
N ILE A 350 -6.88 -6.83 -13.39
CA ILE A 350 -6.45 -5.53 -12.86
C ILE A 350 -7.64 -4.56 -12.82
N VAL A 351 -8.42 -4.45 -13.90
CA VAL A 351 -9.58 -3.55 -13.94
C VAL A 351 -10.65 -3.94 -12.92
N LEU A 352 -10.97 -5.24 -12.80
CA LEU A 352 -11.91 -5.74 -11.80
C LEU A 352 -11.47 -5.39 -10.36
N ILE A 353 -10.18 -5.56 -10.05
CA ILE A 353 -9.60 -5.23 -8.74
C ILE A 353 -9.65 -3.72 -8.49
N ILE A 354 -9.12 -2.93 -9.42
CA ILE A 354 -8.93 -1.50 -9.26
C ILE A 354 -10.27 -0.82 -9.06
N GLU A 355 -11.23 -1.04 -9.97
CA GLU A 355 -12.52 -0.36 -9.91
C GLU A 355 -13.23 -0.70 -8.60
N HIS A 356 -13.28 -1.97 -8.23
CA HIS A 356 -14.00 -2.40 -7.05
C HIS A 356 -13.35 -1.91 -5.75
N ILE A 357 -12.06 -2.16 -5.55
CA ILE A 357 -11.39 -1.87 -4.28
C ILE A 357 -11.21 -0.37 -4.07
N ALA A 358 -10.90 0.40 -5.12
CA ALA A 358 -10.75 1.85 -5.01
C ALA A 358 -12.07 2.50 -4.58
N ILE A 359 -13.19 2.06 -5.17
CA ILE A 359 -14.52 2.54 -4.80
C ILE A 359 -14.86 2.12 -3.37
N SER A 360 -14.73 0.83 -3.03
CA SER A 360 -15.04 0.33 -1.68
C SER A 360 -14.25 1.10 -0.63
N LYS A 361 -12.93 1.25 -0.77
CA LYS A 361 -12.08 1.99 0.20
C LYS A 361 -12.45 3.45 0.30
N SER A 362 -12.73 4.12 -0.83
CA SER A 362 -13.13 5.52 -0.83
C SER A 362 -14.42 5.72 -0.03
N PHE A 363 -15.45 4.91 -0.29
CA PHE A 363 -16.73 5.01 0.41
C PHE A 363 -16.66 4.52 1.86
N GLY A 364 -15.83 3.52 2.18
CA GLY A 364 -15.55 3.12 3.56
C GLY A 364 -14.99 4.26 4.40
N ARG A 365 -14.03 5.02 3.86
CA ARG A 365 -13.49 6.22 4.54
C ARG A 365 -14.53 7.34 4.69
N VAL A 366 -15.31 7.61 3.64
CA VAL A 366 -16.37 8.64 3.67
C VAL A 366 -17.46 8.32 4.70
N ASN A 367 -17.81 7.05 4.85
CA ASN A 367 -18.88 6.58 5.72
C ASN A 367 -18.40 5.95 7.04
N ASN A 368 -17.11 6.11 7.36
CA ASN A 368 -16.48 5.69 8.61
C ASN A 368 -16.61 4.18 8.94
N TYR A 369 -16.27 3.31 7.99
CA TYR A 369 -16.14 1.86 8.22
C TYR A 369 -14.98 1.26 7.43
N VAL A 370 -14.48 0.11 7.88
CA VAL A 370 -13.28 -0.54 7.33
C VAL A 370 -13.67 -1.52 6.23
N ILE A 371 -12.92 -1.46 5.13
CA ILE A 371 -12.99 -2.41 4.02
C ILE A 371 -11.88 -3.43 4.17
N ASN A 372 -12.21 -4.71 4.02
CA ASN A 372 -11.21 -5.76 3.91
C ASN A 372 -10.99 -6.10 2.42
N PRO A 373 -9.85 -5.74 1.81
CA PRO A 373 -9.63 -5.96 0.39
C PRO A 373 -9.74 -7.43 -0.01
N SER A 374 -9.18 -8.36 0.76
CA SER A 374 -9.23 -9.79 0.46
C SER A 374 -10.67 -10.31 0.41
N GLN A 375 -11.51 -9.84 1.33
CA GLN A 375 -12.91 -10.25 1.39
C GLN A 375 -13.74 -9.64 0.26
N GLU A 376 -13.46 -8.40 -0.14
CA GLU A 376 -14.05 -7.81 -1.33
C GLU A 376 -13.65 -8.56 -2.62
N LEU A 377 -12.41 -9.06 -2.71
CA LEU A 377 -11.99 -9.90 -3.83
C LEU A 377 -12.74 -11.24 -3.86
N VAL A 378 -13.03 -11.84 -2.70
CA VAL A 378 -13.93 -13.01 -2.62
C VAL A 378 -15.31 -12.65 -3.16
N ALA A 379 -15.89 -11.51 -2.77
CA ALA A 379 -17.21 -11.10 -3.21
C ALA A 379 -17.30 -10.87 -4.74
N VAL A 380 -16.33 -10.16 -5.31
CA VAL A 380 -16.23 -9.92 -6.76
C VAL A 380 -15.93 -11.22 -7.51
N GLY A 381 -14.99 -12.01 -7.02
CA GLY A 381 -14.59 -13.30 -7.61
C GLY A 381 -15.76 -14.28 -7.66
N PHE A 382 -16.48 -14.42 -6.55
CA PHE A 382 -17.69 -15.25 -6.48
C PHE A 382 -18.77 -14.76 -7.45
N THR A 383 -19.01 -13.46 -7.53
CA THR A 383 -19.99 -12.88 -8.46
C THR A 383 -19.64 -13.17 -9.91
N ASN A 384 -18.37 -13.03 -10.30
CA ASN A 384 -17.92 -13.26 -11.67
C ASN A 384 -17.78 -14.74 -12.03
N LEU A 385 -17.50 -15.60 -11.06
CA LEU A 385 -17.45 -17.05 -11.26
C LEU A 385 -18.85 -17.63 -11.49
N PHE A 386 -19.83 -17.25 -10.68
CA PHE A 386 -21.18 -17.84 -10.73
C PHE A 386 -22.17 -17.04 -11.59
N GLY A 387 -21.91 -15.76 -11.84
CA GLY A 387 -22.77 -14.93 -12.67
C GLY A 387 -23.03 -15.44 -14.10
N PRO A 388 -22.01 -15.94 -14.81
CA PRO A 388 -22.16 -16.47 -16.16
C PRO A 388 -23.21 -17.58 -16.30
N PHE A 389 -23.49 -18.33 -15.23
CA PHE A 389 -24.55 -19.35 -15.21
C PHE A 389 -25.96 -18.78 -15.40
N LEU A 390 -26.14 -17.49 -15.11
CA LEU A 390 -27.37 -16.74 -15.33
C LEU A 390 -27.26 -15.75 -16.51
N GLY A 391 -26.24 -15.90 -17.35
CA GLY A 391 -26.00 -15.04 -18.50
C GLY A 391 -25.30 -13.73 -18.15
N ALA A 392 -24.66 -13.60 -16.98
CA ALA A 392 -23.85 -12.41 -16.70
C ALA A 392 -22.50 -12.45 -17.44
N TYR A 393 -21.95 -11.27 -17.70
CA TYR A 393 -20.58 -11.04 -18.15
C TYR A 393 -19.78 -10.33 -17.02
N PRO A 394 -18.49 -10.01 -17.21
CA PRO A 394 -17.69 -9.46 -16.12
C PRO A 394 -18.34 -8.24 -15.43
N ALA A 395 -18.49 -8.34 -14.11
CA ALA A 395 -19.19 -7.40 -13.25
C ALA A 395 -18.24 -6.82 -12.20
N THR A 396 -18.37 -5.53 -11.92
CA THR A 396 -17.54 -4.84 -10.92
C THR A 396 -18.29 -3.66 -10.29
N GLY A 397 -17.64 -2.99 -9.34
CA GLY A 397 -18.18 -1.83 -8.64
C GLY A 397 -18.37 -0.61 -9.54
N SER A 398 -19.55 0.00 -9.51
CA SER A 398 -19.84 1.25 -10.24
C SER A 398 -19.73 2.48 -9.33
N PHE A 399 -18.93 3.47 -9.74
CA PHE A 399 -18.77 4.73 -8.98
C PHE A 399 -20.08 5.51 -8.88
N SER A 400 -20.77 5.69 -10.01
CA SER A 400 -22.00 6.50 -10.08
C SER A 400 -23.14 5.89 -9.26
N ARG A 401 -23.37 4.58 -9.37
CA ARG A 401 -24.40 3.85 -8.62
C ARG A 401 -24.07 3.77 -7.13
N THR A 402 -22.81 3.54 -6.77
CA THR A 402 -22.35 3.51 -5.38
C THR A 402 -22.52 4.88 -4.71
N ALA A 403 -22.20 5.97 -5.42
CA ALA A 403 -22.42 7.33 -4.93
C ALA A 403 -23.90 7.61 -4.67
N ILE A 404 -24.78 7.15 -5.55
CA ILE A 404 -26.24 7.26 -5.39
C ILE A 404 -26.71 6.45 -4.19
N LYS A 405 -26.29 5.18 -4.08
CA LYS A 405 -26.65 4.27 -2.99
C LYS A 405 -26.21 4.79 -1.63
N SER A 406 -24.96 5.22 -1.51
CA SER A 406 -24.40 5.84 -0.30
C SER A 406 -25.18 7.08 0.12
N LYS A 407 -25.42 8.02 -0.80
CA LYS A 407 -26.14 9.26 -0.51
C LYS A 407 -27.65 9.07 -0.28
N ALA A 408 -28.25 8.00 -0.81
CA ALA A 408 -29.62 7.59 -0.50
C ALA A 408 -29.77 7.08 0.96
N GLY A 409 -28.65 6.95 1.70
CA GLY A 409 -28.66 6.60 3.10
C GLY A 409 -28.71 5.10 3.35
N VAL A 410 -28.12 4.30 2.44
CA VAL A 410 -28.04 2.84 2.60
C VAL A 410 -27.45 2.46 3.96
N ARG A 411 -28.05 1.44 4.58
CA ARG A 411 -27.69 0.99 5.92
C ARG A 411 -26.91 -0.31 5.88
N THR A 412 -27.24 -1.23 4.98
CA THR A 412 -26.53 -2.52 4.87
C THR A 412 -26.30 -2.96 3.41
N PRO A 413 -25.41 -3.93 3.17
CA PRO A 413 -25.26 -4.55 1.85
C PRO A 413 -26.56 -5.17 1.30
N LEU A 414 -27.52 -5.54 2.17
CA LEU A 414 -28.80 -6.16 1.81
C LEU A 414 -29.64 -5.32 0.85
N ALA A 415 -29.42 -4.00 0.82
CA ALA A 415 -30.02 -3.09 -0.17
C ALA A 415 -29.85 -3.55 -1.63
N GLY A 416 -28.82 -4.34 -1.94
CA GLY A 416 -28.65 -4.98 -3.24
C GLY A 416 -29.85 -5.86 -3.63
N ILE A 417 -30.42 -6.62 -2.71
CA ILE A 417 -31.56 -7.51 -2.99
C ILE A 417 -32.76 -6.73 -3.52
N PHE A 418 -33.09 -5.58 -2.93
CA PHE A 418 -34.18 -4.74 -3.42
C PHE A 418 -33.91 -4.22 -4.83
N THR A 419 -32.66 -3.84 -5.13
CA THR A 419 -32.27 -3.49 -6.50
C THR A 419 -32.45 -4.69 -7.45
N ALA A 420 -32.04 -5.89 -7.05
CA ALA A 420 -32.19 -7.11 -7.85
C ALA A 420 -33.67 -7.41 -8.14
N VAL A 421 -34.57 -7.23 -7.17
CA VAL A 421 -36.01 -7.39 -7.35
C VAL A 421 -36.57 -6.39 -8.37
N ILE A 422 -36.13 -5.12 -8.34
CA ILE A 422 -36.56 -4.12 -9.32
C ILE A 422 -36.06 -4.46 -10.73
N VAL A 423 -34.80 -4.91 -10.85
CA VAL A 423 -34.24 -5.35 -12.15
C VAL A 423 -34.99 -6.59 -12.67
N LEU A 424 -35.29 -7.54 -11.79
CA LEU A 424 -36.07 -8.74 -12.13
C LEU A 424 -37.46 -8.37 -12.63
N LEU A 425 -38.18 -7.49 -11.92
CA LEU A 425 -39.48 -7.00 -12.35
C LEU A 425 -39.39 -6.31 -13.72
N ALA A 426 -38.35 -5.51 -13.94
CA ALA A 426 -38.15 -4.84 -15.22
C ALA A 426 -37.88 -5.81 -16.37
N LEU A 427 -37.13 -6.89 -16.12
CA LEU A 427 -36.81 -7.93 -17.09
C LEU A 427 -38.06 -8.73 -17.54
N TYR A 428 -39.08 -8.84 -16.70
CA TYR A 428 -40.33 -9.54 -17.03
C TYR A 428 -41.45 -8.61 -17.49
N ALA A 429 -41.58 -7.40 -16.92
CA ALA A 429 -42.73 -6.52 -17.14
C ALA A 429 -42.46 -5.33 -18.09
N LEU A 430 -41.22 -4.86 -18.22
CA LEU A 430 -40.90 -3.63 -18.97
C LEU A 430 -40.30 -3.86 -20.36
N THR A 431 -40.16 -5.10 -20.82
CA THR A 431 -39.55 -5.41 -22.13
C THR A 431 -40.28 -4.76 -23.31
N SER A 432 -41.61 -4.64 -23.23
CA SER A 432 -42.40 -3.94 -24.24
C SER A 432 -42.12 -2.44 -24.29
N VAL A 433 -41.79 -1.84 -23.14
CA VAL A 433 -41.41 -0.43 -23.06
C VAL A 433 -39.99 -0.23 -23.60
N PHE A 434 -39.09 -1.19 -23.35
CA PHE A 434 -37.70 -1.13 -23.81
C PHE A 434 -37.56 -1.09 -25.33
N PHE A 435 -38.51 -1.69 -26.07
CA PHE A 435 -38.52 -1.65 -27.53
C PHE A 435 -38.40 -0.23 -28.10
N TYR A 436 -39.07 0.74 -27.46
CA TYR A 436 -39.14 2.12 -27.93
C TYR A 436 -37.97 2.99 -27.48
N ILE A 437 -36.98 2.47 -26.74
CA ILE A 437 -35.83 3.25 -26.28
C ILE A 437 -35.03 3.78 -27.49
N PRO A 438 -34.85 5.11 -27.63
CA PRO A 438 -33.95 5.67 -28.64
C PRO A 438 -32.49 5.37 -28.32
N MET A 439 -31.75 4.86 -29.30
CA MET A 439 -30.31 4.57 -29.15
C MET A 439 -29.49 5.84 -28.89
N SER A 440 -29.87 6.97 -29.49
CA SER A 440 -29.19 8.25 -29.26
C SER A 440 -29.40 8.80 -27.84
N THR A 441 -30.55 8.55 -27.22
CA THR A 441 -30.78 8.90 -25.81
C THR A 441 -29.90 8.04 -24.88
N LEU A 442 -29.75 6.74 -25.16
CA LEU A 442 -28.83 5.88 -24.40
C LEU A 442 -27.38 6.36 -24.53
N ALA A 443 -26.94 6.74 -25.72
CA ALA A 443 -25.61 7.30 -25.94
C ALA A 443 -25.39 8.59 -25.12
N GLY A 444 -26.36 9.50 -25.08
CA GLY A 444 -26.31 10.70 -24.23
C GLY A 444 -26.24 10.35 -22.74
N LEU A 445 -26.95 9.31 -22.32
CA LEU A 445 -26.92 8.81 -20.94
C LEU A 445 -25.55 8.23 -20.57
N ILE A 446 -24.89 7.52 -21.49
CA ILE A 446 -23.51 7.04 -21.31
C ILE A 446 -22.55 8.23 -21.22
N ILE A 447 -22.60 9.18 -22.14
CA ILE A 447 -21.73 10.38 -22.15
C ILE A 447 -21.86 11.16 -20.84
N HIS A 448 -23.08 11.36 -20.36
CA HIS A 448 -23.33 12.02 -19.08
C HIS A 448 -22.73 11.23 -17.90
N ALA A 449 -22.87 9.89 -17.90
CA ALA A 449 -22.36 9.04 -16.83
C ALA A 449 -20.83 8.98 -16.79
N VAL A 450 -20.15 8.91 -17.94
CA VAL A 450 -18.67 8.87 -17.98
C VAL A 450 -18.03 10.23 -17.73
N GLY A 451 -18.74 11.34 -17.96
CA GLY A 451 -18.26 12.67 -17.60
C GLY A 451 -17.93 12.82 -16.11
N ASP A 452 -18.59 12.05 -15.23
CA ASP A 452 -18.30 12.04 -13.79
C ASP A 452 -17.01 11.28 -13.41
N LEU A 453 -16.42 10.53 -14.35
CA LEU A 453 -15.18 9.78 -14.14
C LEU A 453 -13.93 10.61 -14.52
N ILE A 454 -14.10 11.72 -15.24
CA ILE A 454 -12.99 12.59 -15.65
C ILE A 454 -12.42 13.30 -14.41
N THR A 455 -11.11 13.17 -14.20
CA THR A 455 -10.44 13.80 -13.06
C THR A 455 -10.48 15.32 -13.17
N PRO A 456 -11.01 16.05 -12.17
CA PRO A 456 -11.07 17.51 -12.21
C PRO A 456 -9.67 18.15 -12.15
N PRO A 457 -9.44 19.31 -12.80
CA PRO A 457 -8.15 20.00 -12.77
C PRO A 457 -7.62 20.31 -11.36
N LYS A 458 -8.51 20.56 -10.40
CA LYS A 458 -8.14 20.77 -8.99
C LYS A 458 -7.41 19.56 -8.39
N VAL A 459 -7.80 18.33 -8.75
CA VAL A 459 -7.16 17.11 -8.26
C VAL A 459 -5.78 16.94 -8.90
N VAL A 460 -5.65 17.24 -10.20
CA VAL A 460 -4.35 17.21 -10.89
C VAL A 460 -3.38 18.23 -10.28
N TYR A 461 -3.86 19.41 -9.89
CA TYR A 461 -3.04 20.40 -9.18
C TYR A 461 -2.59 19.90 -7.81
N GLN A 462 -3.45 19.18 -7.07
CA GLN A 462 -3.03 18.54 -5.80
C GLN A 462 -1.93 17.51 -6.02
N PHE A 463 -1.95 16.76 -7.13
CA PHE A 463 -0.83 15.87 -7.47
C PHE A 463 0.47 16.64 -7.71
N TRP A 464 0.41 17.84 -8.29
CA TRP A 464 1.59 18.68 -8.47
C TRP A 464 2.19 19.15 -7.14
N GLU A 465 1.35 19.55 -6.18
CA GLU A 465 1.80 19.96 -4.84
C GLU A 465 2.42 18.80 -4.04
N VAL A 466 1.98 17.56 -4.28
CA VAL A 466 2.49 16.36 -3.60
C VAL A 466 3.72 15.79 -4.30
N SER A 467 3.63 15.53 -5.61
CA SER A 467 4.71 14.98 -6.41
C SER A 467 4.59 15.34 -7.90
N PRO A 468 5.39 16.29 -8.41
CA PRO A 468 5.36 16.70 -9.82
C PRO A 468 5.55 15.55 -10.82
N LEU A 469 6.36 14.54 -10.47
CA LEU A 469 6.61 13.37 -11.33
C LEU A 469 5.33 12.55 -11.59
N GLU A 470 4.41 12.50 -10.62
CA GLU A 470 3.15 11.79 -10.76
C GLU A 470 2.20 12.46 -11.75
N VAL A 471 2.28 13.78 -11.91
CA VAL A 471 1.50 14.53 -12.92
C VAL A 471 1.93 14.13 -14.33
N PHE A 472 3.23 13.96 -14.57
CA PHE A 472 3.72 13.47 -15.86
C PHE A 472 3.26 12.03 -16.13
N ILE A 473 3.32 11.15 -15.13
CA ILE A 473 2.81 9.77 -15.25
C ILE A 473 1.31 9.78 -15.57
N PHE A 474 0.52 10.62 -14.88
CA PHE A 474 -0.92 10.78 -15.11
C PHE A 474 -1.21 11.14 -16.58
N PHE A 475 -0.59 12.20 -17.10
CA PHE A 475 -0.83 12.64 -18.48
C PHE A 475 -0.29 11.64 -19.50
N ALA A 476 0.85 11.00 -19.24
CA ALA A 476 1.39 9.97 -20.13
C ALA A 476 0.41 8.80 -20.27
N GLY A 477 -0.22 8.35 -19.18
CA GLY A 477 -1.27 7.33 -19.21
C GLY A 477 -2.52 7.74 -19.98
N VAL A 478 -3.00 8.97 -19.78
CA VAL A 478 -4.18 9.51 -20.50
C VAL A 478 -3.89 9.61 -22.00
N LEU A 479 -2.72 10.17 -22.37
CA LEU A 479 -2.32 10.32 -23.77
C LEU A 479 -2.16 8.94 -24.42
N LEU A 480 -1.46 8.01 -23.78
CA LEU A 480 -1.29 6.66 -24.33
C LEU A 480 -2.63 5.95 -24.54
N THR A 481 -3.59 6.13 -23.62
CA THR A 481 -4.95 5.61 -23.77
C THR A 481 -5.67 6.17 -25.00
N ILE A 482 -5.50 7.47 -25.28
CA ILE A 482 -6.14 8.14 -26.42
C ILE A 482 -5.50 7.71 -27.75
N PHE A 483 -4.18 7.58 -27.79
CA PHE A 483 -3.43 7.28 -29.02
C PHE A 483 -3.33 5.78 -29.33
N THR A 484 -3.51 4.91 -28.34
CA THR A 484 -3.43 3.45 -28.53
C THR A 484 -4.71 2.78 -28.04
N ASN A 485 -4.65 2.11 -26.90
CA ASN A 485 -5.77 1.46 -26.24
C ASN A 485 -5.72 1.71 -24.73
N ILE A 486 -6.83 1.42 -24.06
CA ILE A 486 -6.98 1.64 -22.62
C ILE A 486 -5.99 0.77 -21.82
N GLU A 487 -5.70 -0.44 -22.30
CA GLU A 487 -4.84 -1.42 -21.64
C GLU A 487 -3.39 -0.92 -21.50
N ASN A 488 -2.82 -0.40 -22.59
CA ASN A 488 -1.48 0.16 -22.59
C ASN A 488 -1.34 1.35 -21.66
N GLY A 489 -2.38 2.18 -21.54
CA GLY A 489 -2.42 3.29 -20.58
C GLY A 489 -2.32 2.83 -19.13
N ILE A 490 -3.00 1.73 -18.77
CA ILE A 490 -2.91 1.12 -17.44
C ILE A 490 -1.50 0.58 -17.21
N TYR A 491 -0.96 -0.20 -18.15
CA TYR A 491 0.38 -0.78 -18.01
C TYR A 491 1.46 0.30 -17.86
N LEU A 492 1.41 1.37 -18.67
CA LEU A 492 2.36 2.46 -18.56
C LEU A 492 2.32 3.13 -17.18
N THR A 493 1.12 3.46 -16.69
CA THR A 493 1.00 4.17 -15.41
C THR A 493 1.42 3.31 -14.23
N MET A 494 1.03 2.03 -14.21
CA MET A 494 1.45 1.10 -13.16
C MET A 494 2.97 0.88 -13.18
N CYS A 495 3.55 0.58 -14.35
CA CYS A 495 4.98 0.35 -14.47
C CYS A 495 5.81 1.60 -14.18
N ALA A 496 5.38 2.78 -14.65
CA ALA A 496 6.09 4.03 -14.39
C ALA A 496 6.05 4.43 -12.91
N SER A 497 4.91 4.24 -12.24
CA SER A 497 4.83 4.47 -10.79
C SER A 497 5.63 3.45 -9.98
N ALA A 498 5.64 2.17 -10.38
CA ALA A 498 6.48 1.16 -9.77
C ALA A 498 7.98 1.47 -9.96
N ALA A 499 8.38 1.89 -11.16
CA ALA A 499 9.75 2.32 -11.45
C ALA A 499 10.14 3.55 -10.60
N LEU A 500 9.24 4.53 -10.46
CA LEU A 500 9.47 5.69 -9.60
C LEU A 500 9.66 5.28 -8.13
N LEU A 501 8.85 4.33 -7.63
CA LEU A 501 9.01 3.78 -6.29
C LEU A 501 10.38 3.10 -6.12
N LEU A 502 10.78 2.25 -7.07
CA LEU A 502 12.07 1.56 -7.04
C LEU A 502 13.25 2.55 -7.09
N VAL A 503 13.16 3.59 -7.92
CA VAL A 503 14.20 4.64 -7.99
C VAL A 503 14.29 5.40 -6.67
N ARG A 504 13.16 5.71 -6.01
CA ARG A 504 13.16 6.36 -4.69
C ARG A 504 13.82 5.47 -3.63
N LEU A 505 13.54 4.17 -3.64
CA LEU A 505 14.15 3.20 -2.72
C LEU A 505 15.66 3.07 -2.96
N ALA A 506 16.07 2.91 -4.23
CA ALA A 506 17.48 2.74 -4.60
C ALA A 506 18.33 4.01 -4.37
N LYS A 507 17.73 5.21 -4.50
CA LYS A 507 18.38 6.51 -4.28
C LYS A 507 18.14 7.09 -2.88
N ALA A 508 17.61 6.27 -1.94
CA ALA A 508 17.43 6.70 -0.57
C ALA A 508 18.78 7.12 0.05
N LYS A 509 18.82 8.29 0.70
CA LYS A 509 20.06 8.87 1.23
C LYS A 509 20.18 8.61 2.72
N GLY A 510 21.39 8.31 3.16
CA GLY A 510 21.72 8.18 4.58
C GLY A 510 22.37 9.47 5.07
N HIS A 511 22.24 9.71 6.38
CA HIS A 511 22.68 10.94 7.01
C HIS A 511 23.68 10.64 8.12
N PHE A 512 24.82 11.33 8.10
CA PHE A 512 25.70 11.37 9.26
C PHE A 512 25.11 12.29 10.31
N LEU A 513 25.09 11.84 11.56
CA LEU A 513 24.51 12.58 12.67
C LEU A 513 25.61 13.19 13.54
N GLY A 514 25.32 14.37 14.08
CA GLY A 514 26.09 14.96 15.15
C GLY A 514 25.21 15.26 16.37
N ARG A 515 25.89 15.50 17.48
CA ARG A 515 25.31 15.69 18.81
C ARG A 515 24.88 17.14 19.03
N VAL A 516 23.67 17.31 19.56
CA VAL A 516 23.13 18.60 20.01
C VAL A 516 22.41 18.41 21.35
N LYS A 517 22.56 19.36 22.27
CA LYS A 517 21.77 19.39 23.51
C LYS A 517 20.42 20.05 23.25
N VAL A 518 19.35 19.33 23.55
CA VAL A 518 17.96 19.78 23.34
C VAL A 518 17.28 19.99 24.68
N TYR A 519 16.65 21.15 24.83
CA TYR A 519 15.83 21.53 25.99
C TYR A 519 14.36 21.50 25.57
N ARG A 520 13.47 21.03 26.44
CA ARG A 520 12.02 21.04 26.20
C ARG A 520 11.36 22.08 27.10
N ALA A 521 10.61 22.99 26.50
CA ALA A 521 9.81 23.99 27.21
C ALA A 521 8.33 23.88 26.80
N THR A 522 7.44 23.93 27.78
CA THR A 522 6.00 24.12 27.63
C THR A 522 5.63 25.60 27.74
N LYS A 523 4.41 25.99 27.34
CA LYS A 523 3.94 27.38 27.48
C LYS A 523 4.06 27.92 28.91
N ASP A 524 3.88 27.06 29.91
CA ASP A 524 3.99 27.42 31.33
C ASP A 524 5.45 27.67 31.77
N THR A 525 6.42 27.11 31.04
CA THR A 525 7.86 27.37 31.21
C THR A 525 8.41 28.41 30.24
N ALA A 526 7.66 28.76 29.19
CA ALA A 526 8.06 29.70 28.15
C ALA A 526 7.82 31.14 28.62
N GLY A 527 8.83 31.74 29.25
CA GLY A 527 8.78 33.11 29.77
C GLY A 527 9.80 33.38 30.86
N LYS A 528 10.26 32.33 31.55
CA LYS A 528 11.46 32.37 32.39
C LYS A 528 12.63 31.95 31.52
N GLY A 529 13.31 32.92 30.91
CA GLY A 529 14.37 32.72 29.94
C GLY A 529 15.18 31.44 30.17
N VAL A 530 15.46 30.73 29.07
CA VAL A 530 16.51 29.72 29.02
C VAL A 530 17.74 30.21 29.83
N PRO A 531 18.60 29.33 30.33
CA PRO A 531 18.59 28.59 31.61
C PRO A 531 18.60 29.45 32.90
N PHE A 532 18.29 30.75 32.87
CA PHE A 532 18.40 31.63 34.05
C PHE A 532 17.06 32.28 34.40
N ASN A 533 16.64 32.17 35.67
CA ASN A 533 15.49 32.94 36.17
C ASN A 533 15.83 34.45 36.28
N GLU A 534 14.84 35.30 36.55
CA GLU A 534 15.03 36.76 36.77
C GLU A 534 15.98 37.11 37.93
N LYS A 535 16.34 36.15 38.79
CA LYS A 535 17.30 36.26 39.90
C LYS A 535 18.69 35.71 39.56
N GLY A 536 18.93 35.24 38.33
CA GLY A 536 20.23 34.69 37.89
C GLY A 536 20.49 33.25 38.35
N GLU A 537 19.49 32.51 38.83
CA GLU A 537 19.64 31.11 39.24
C GLU A 537 19.45 30.18 38.03
N SER A 538 20.33 29.18 37.92
CA SER A 538 20.22 28.15 36.89
C SER A 538 18.97 27.31 37.13
N ILE A 539 17.98 27.41 36.26
CA ILE A 539 16.88 26.43 36.23
C ILE A 539 17.45 25.19 35.56
N GLU A 540 17.52 24.07 36.28
CA GLU A 540 17.78 22.76 35.68
C GLU A 540 16.60 22.38 34.77
N ILE A 541 16.64 22.86 33.54
CA ILE A 541 15.73 22.39 32.50
C ILE A 541 16.24 21.00 32.11
N PRO A 542 15.41 19.95 32.18
CA PRO A 542 15.82 18.62 31.76
C PRO A 542 16.28 18.68 30.29
N SER A 543 17.58 18.51 30.11
CA SER A 543 18.23 18.49 28.80
C SER A 543 18.45 17.05 28.38
N ARG A 544 18.34 16.80 27.08
CA ARG A 544 18.73 15.50 26.51
C ARG A 544 19.63 15.71 25.31
N GLU A 545 20.52 14.76 25.08
CA GLU A 545 21.25 14.71 23.83
C GLU A 545 20.32 14.25 22.70
N ALA A 546 20.46 14.88 21.54
CA ALA A 546 19.79 14.49 20.32
C ALA A 546 20.81 14.45 19.19
N TYR A 547 20.55 13.57 18.23
CA TYR A 547 21.40 13.35 17.08
C TYR A 547 20.67 13.79 15.81
N ILE A 548 21.16 14.87 15.20
CA ILE A 548 20.59 15.48 14.00
C ILE A 548 21.59 15.46 12.83
N PRO A 549 21.11 15.47 11.56
CA PRO A 549 21.98 15.42 10.39
C PRO A 549 23.00 16.57 10.34
N LEU A 550 24.26 16.23 10.05
CA LEU A 550 25.34 17.21 9.87
C LEU A 550 25.16 18.09 8.64
N SER A 551 24.50 17.58 7.58
CA SER A 551 24.32 18.31 6.33
C SER A 551 23.18 19.34 6.36
N LYS A 552 22.30 19.30 7.39
CA LYS A 552 21.15 20.20 7.57
C LYS A 552 20.16 20.24 6.39
N ASP A 553 20.14 19.20 5.55
CA ASP A 553 19.21 19.06 4.42
C ASP A 553 17.78 18.64 4.86
N ASP A 554 17.57 18.42 6.15
CA ASP A 554 16.33 17.91 6.76
C ASP A 554 15.35 19.01 7.20
N GLY A 555 15.65 20.27 6.89
CA GLY A 555 14.88 21.43 7.34
C GLY A 555 15.18 21.85 8.78
N SER A 556 16.22 21.30 9.42
CA SER A 556 16.70 21.78 10.71
C SER A 556 17.21 23.23 10.64
N ASN A 557 17.15 23.96 11.76
CA ASN A 557 17.55 25.36 11.81
C ASN A 557 19.05 25.50 11.50
N PRO A 558 19.44 26.27 10.44
CA PRO A 558 20.84 26.40 10.03
C PRO A 558 21.75 27.00 11.10
N ASN A 559 21.19 27.74 12.06
CA ASN A 559 21.95 28.42 13.12
C ASN A 559 22.37 27.49 14.28
N ILE A 560 21.89 26.24 14.32
CA ILE A 560 22.28 25.29 15.38
C ILE A 560 23.66 24.72 15.04
N ASP A 561 24.62 24.84 15.96
CA ASP A 561 25.92 24.18 15.83
C ASP A 561 25.78 22.69 16.16
N VAL A 562 26.20 21.83 15.22
CA VAL A 562 26.07 20.38 15.32
C VAL A 562 27.47 19.79 15.41
N GLN A 563 27.81 19.26 16.58
CA GLN A 563 29.16 18.78 16.86
C GLN A 563 29.28 17.29 16.58
N THR A 564 30.46 16.84 16.16
CA THR A 564 30.74 15.40 16.10
C THR A 564 30.71 14.81 17.52
N PRO A 565 30.24 13.56 17.71
CA PRO A 565 30.12 12.98 19.05
C PRO A 565 31.47 12.85 19.77
N TYR A 566 32.48 12.34 19.05
CA TYR A 566 33.86 12.18 19.52
C TYR A 566 34.81 12.04 18.32
N PRO A 567 36.08 12.50 18.38
CA PRO A 567 37.03 12.34 17.29
C PRO A 567 37.23 10.87 16.91
N GLY A 568 36.88 10.50 15.67
CA GLY A 568 36.98 9.13 15.17
C GLY A 568 35.75 8.24 15.40
N VAL A 569 34.69 8.77 16.01
CA VAL A 569 33.40 8.09 16.18
C VAL A 569 32.37 8.68 15.22
N PHE A 570 31.84 7.85 14.32
CA PHE A 570 30.90 8.26 13.29
C PHE A 570 29.53 7.66 13.52
N VAL A 571 28.48 8.48 13.51
CA VAL A 571 27.09 8.04 13.62
C VAL A 571 26.42 8.18 12.26
N TYR A 572 25.89 7.08 11.73
CA TYR A 572 25.23 7.04 10.43
C TYR A 572 23.79 6.51 10.57
N ARG A 573 22.82 7.28 10.09
CA ARG A 573 21.41 6.90 10.05
C ARG A 573 20.99 6.53 8.64
N PHE A 574 20.38 5.35 8.51
CA PHE A 574 19.70 4.95 7.28
C PHE A 574 18.42 5.77 7.10
N GLY A 575 18.22 6.32 5.90
CA GLY A 575 17.00 7.07 5.58
C GLY A 575 15.78 6.19 5.33
N GLU A 576 16.00 4.95 4.91
CA GLU A 576 14.98 3.94 4.59
C GLU A 576 15.51 2.54 4.97
N GLY A 577 14.76 1.48 4.65
CA GLY A 577 15.22 0.10 4.85
C GLY A 577 16.56 -0.19 4.14
N PHE A 578 17.40 -1.02 4.75
CA PHE A 578 18.72 -1.39 4.24
C PHE A 578 18.65 -2.74 3.52
N ASN A 579 18.70 -2.73 2.19
CA ASN A 579 18.51 -3.92 1.35
C ASN A 579 19.37 -3.86 0.07
N TYR A 580 19.32 -4.91 -0.75
CA TYR A 580 20.11 -5.07 -1.97
C TYR A 580 19.94 -3.93 -2.99
N THR A 581 18.82 -3.19 -2.96
CA THR A 581 18.58 -2.09 -3.91
C THR A 581 19.36 -0.83 -3.57
N ASN A 582 19.69 -0.61 -2.30
CA ASN A 582 20.31 0.62 -1.82
C ASN A 582 21.58 0.43 -0.99
N GLN A 583 21.96 -0.81 -0.66
CA GLN A 583 23.14 -1.07 0.16
C GLN A 583 24.40 -0.41 -0.41
N ALA A 584 24.70 -0.61 -1.70
CA ALA A 584 25.92 -0.06 -2.31
C ALA A 584 25.97 1.47 -2.14
N HIS A 585 24.85 2.15 -2.40
CA HIS A 585 24.77 3.60 -2.25
C HIS A 585 25.02 4.07 -0.82
N TYR A 586 24.46 3.37 0.18
CA TYR A 586 24.69 3.70 1.59
C TYR A 586 26.14 3.43 2.01
N MET A 587 26.69 2.27 1.63
CA MET A 587 28.02 1.83 2.01
C MET A 587 29.13 2.67 1.39
N ASP A 588 29.03 2.98 0.09
CA ASP A 588 29.99 3.85 -0.59
C ASP A 588 30.03 5.23 0.05
N ARG A 589 28.86 5.82 0.33
CA ARG A 589 28.75 7.12 1.00
C ARG A 589 29.29 7.08 2.42
N LEU A 590 29.12 5.96 3.13
CA LEU A 590 29.65 5.78 4.47
C LEU A 590 31.18 5.79 4.43
N VAL A 591 31.79 4.97 3.57
CA VAL A 591 33.24 4.86 3.42
C VAL A 591 33.85 6.18 2.95
N GLU A 592 33.28 6.81 1.92
CA GLU A 592 33.74 8.08 1.38
C GLU A 592 33.79 9.16 2.46
N TYR A 593 32.72 9.26 3.25
CA TYR A 593 32.65 10.25 4.33
C TYR A 593 33.67 9.96 5.44
N VAL A 594 33.78 8.70 5.88
CA VAL A 594 34.73 8.31 6.92
C VAL A 594 36.17 8.59 6.47
N GLN A 595 36.57 8.18 5.27
CA GLN A 595 37.93 8.40 4.76
C GLN A 595 38.25 9.89 4.47
N LYS A 596 37.22 10.70 4.23
CA LYS A 596 37.36 12.16 4.10
C LYS A 596 37.62 12.83 5.44
N HIS A 597 36.96 12.38 6.51
CA HIS A 597 37.01 13.03 7.83
C HIS A 597 37.93 12.34 8.84
N ALA A 598 38.47 11.17 8.52
CA ALA A 598 39.48 10.49 9.30
C ALA A 598 40.75 10.28 8.49
N ARG A 599 41.88 10.11 9.19
CA ARG A 599 43.14 9.68 8.60
C ARG A 599 43.41 8.20 8.89
N ARG A 600 44.38 7.65 8.17
CA ARG A 600 44.92 6.33 8.48
C ARG A 600 45.78 6.36 9.73
N THR A 601 45.78 5.24 10.44
CA THR A 601 46.64 5.04 11.61
C THR A 601 48.11 4.93 11.18
N ILE A 602 48.39 4.11 10.16
CA ILE A 602 49.70 4.02 9.51
C ILE A 602 49.70 4.86 8.24
N LEU A 603 50.51 5.93 8.22
CA LEU A 603 50.60 6.88 7.10
C LEU A 603 51.46 6.34 5.93
N ASP A 604 52.50 5.54 6.22
CA ASP A 604 53.37 4.91 5.22
C ASP A 604 53.33 3.38 5.34
N ARG A 605 52.27 2.76 4.80
CA ARG A 605 52.07 1.31 4.91
C ARG A 605 53.01 0.50 4.01
N TYR A 606 53.28 1.00 2.81
CA TYR A 606 53.95 0.23 1.77
C TYR A 606 55.42 0.63 1.69
N GLU A 607 56.30 -0.27 2.12
CA GLU A 607 57.75 -0.06 2.05
C GLU A 607 58.23 0.18 0.60
N LYS A 608 57.61 -0.49 -0.38
CA LYS A 608 57.93 -0.33 -1.80
C LYS A 608 56.82 0.42 -2.53
N LEU A 609 57.22 1.34 -3.40
CA LEU A 609 56.30 2.12 -4.25
C LEU A 609 55.41 1.21 -5.14
N GLY A 610 55.93 0.05 -5.57
CA GLY A 610 55.20 -0.91 -6.41
C GLY A 610 54.14 -1.73 -5.68
N ASP A 611 54.20 -1.79 -4.34
CA ASP A 611 53.21 -2.52 -3.52
C ASP A 611 51.98 -1.64 -3.21
N ARG A 612 52.05 -0.34 -3.54
CA ARG A 612 50.93 0.61 -3.39
C ARG A 612 49.83 0.28 -4.38
N PRO A 613 48.57 0.11 -3.95
CA PRO A 613 47.48 -0.13 -4.86
C PRO A 613 47.17 1.16 -5.63
N TRP A 614 46.69 1.01 -6.87
CA TRP A 614 46.47 2.14 -7.79
C TRP A 614 45.46 3.19 -7.25
N ASN A 615 44.54 2.77 -6.39
CA ASN A 615 43.54 3.62 -5.74
C ASN A 615 44.08 4.32 -4.48
N ASP A 616 45.36 4.10 -4.17
CA ASP A 616 46.10 4.71 -3.07
C ASP A 616 47.51 5.11 -3.51
N PRO A 617 47.63 6.06 -4.47
CA PRO A 617 48.91 6.39 -5.07
C PRO A 617 49.91 7.02 -4.08
N GLY A 618 49.44 7.46 -2.91
CA GLY A 618 50.22 8.24 -1.95
C GLY A 618 50.71 9.57 -2.56
N PRO A 619 51.68 10.24 -1.90
CA PRO A 619 52.29 11.44 -2.47
C PRO A 619 53.04 11.11 -3.78
N ARG A 620 53.03 12.06 -4.73
CA ARG A 620 53.75 11.94 -6.02
C ARG A 620 55.23 11.63 -5.78
N ARG A 621 55.86 10.92 -6.71
CA ARG A 621 57.27 10.49 -6.64
C ARG A 621 58.19 11.66 -6.21
N GLY A 622 58.78 11.56 -5.01
CA GLY A 622 59.67 12.58 -4.44
C GLY A 622 59.03 13.56 -3.44
N ALA A 623 57.70 13.59 -3.32
CA ALA A 623 57.00 14.35 -2.28
C ALA A 623 56.95 13.54 -0.97
N LYS A 624 57.22 14.21 0.16
CA LYS A 624 57.11 13.60 1.49
C LYS A 624 55.64 13.38 1.85
N ILE A 625 55.37 12.32 2.61
CA ILE A 625 54.04 12.08 3.19
C ILE A 625 53.75 13.22 4.16
N ASP A 626 52.54 13.76 4.09
CA ASP A 626 52.06 14.78 5.03
C ASP A 626 51.91 14.13 6.41
N MET A 627 52.91 14.34 7.27
CA MET A 627 52.91 13.86 8.65
C MET A 627 52.08 14.76 9.58
N ASP A 628 51.60 15.91 9.08
CA ASP A 628 50.87 16.92 9.85
C ASP A 628 49.33 16.78 9.69
N ASP A 629 48.84 15.65 9.17
CA ASP A 629 47.41 15.36 9.07
C ASP A 629 46.77 15.24 10.46
N ASN A 630 46.07 16.30 10.87
CA ASN A 630 45.41 16.42 12.18
C ASN A 630 44.04 15.73 12.26
N ARG A 631 43.58 15.05 11.21
CA ARG A 631 42.30 14.31 11.27
C ARG A 631 42.40 13.16 12.29
N PRO A 632 41.29 12.79 12.94
CA PRO A 632 41.29 11.65 13.86
C PRO A 632 41.44 10.32 13.11
N ILE A 633 41.95 9.30 13.79
CA ILE A 633 41.86 7.91 13.31
C ILE A 633 40.44 7.37 13.47
N VAL A 634 40.03 6.40 12.65
CA VAL A 634 38.71 5.77 12.76
C VAL A 634 38.71 4.83 13.97
N ARG A 635 37.78 5.04 14.90
CA ARG A 635 37.64 4.21 16.12
C ARG A 635 36.38 3.37 16.12
N ALA A 636 35.24 4.01 15.82
CA ALA A 636 33.94 3.34 15.85
C ALA A 636 32.98 3.90 14.80
N VAL A 637 32.13 3.02 14.29
CA VAL A 637 31.00 3.34 13.42
C VAL A 637 29.73 2.86 14.10
N ILE A 638 28.79 3.79 14.27
CA ILE A 638 27.49 3.56 14.91
C ILE A 638 26.42 3.66 13.82
N LEU A 639 25.68 2.58 13.62
CA LEU A 639 24.59 2.51 12.66
C LEU A 639 23.25 2.65 13.38
N ASP A 640 22.53 3.73 13.07
CA ASP A 640 21.14 3.92 13.52
C ASP A 640 20.20 3.20 12.56
N CYS A 641 19.73 2.03 13.01
CA CYS A 641 18.85 1.13 12.28
C CYS A 641 17.36 1.40 12.54
N SER A 642 16.98 2.59 13.02
CA SER A 642 15.57 2.92 13.31
C SER A 642 14.64 2.77 12.10
N ALA A 643 15.15 2.96 10.88
CA ALA A 643 14.42 2.75 9.62
C ALA A 643 14.57 1.33 9.04
N VAL A 644 15.45 0.49 9.61
CA VAL A 644 15.80 -0.82 9.07
C VAL A 644 15.00 -1.91 9.77
N ASN A 645 13.95 -2.38 9.11
CA ASN A 645 13.13 -3.48 9.62
C ASN A 645 13.71 -4.85 9.26
N ASN A 646 14.11 -5.02 8.00
CA ASN A 646 14.63 -6.27 7.44
C ASN A 646 15.93 -5.98 6.68
N ILE A 647 16.81 -6.98 6.65
CA ILE A 647 18.07 -6.96 5.91
C ILE A 647 18.15 -8.27 5.09
N ASP A 648 18.79 -8.20 3.92
CA ASP A 648 19.08 -9.36 3.06
C ASP A 648 20.58 -9.69 2.98
N VAL A 649 20.90 -10.79 2.30
CA VAL A 649 22.26 -11.32 2.17
C VAL A 649 23.21 -10.31 1.53
N THR A 650 22.80 -9.63 0.46
CA THR A 650 23.63 -8.63 -0.22
C THR A 650 23.91 -7.45 0.69
N SER A 651 22.90 -6.99 1.44
CA SER A 651 23.08 -5.91 2.39
C SER A 651 24.06 -6.24 3.53
N ILE A 652 24.02 -7.47 4.06
CA ILE A 652 24.98 -7.95 5.06
C ILE A 652 26.39 -8.07 4.47
N GLN A 653 26.53 -8.66 3.27
CA GLN A 653 27.83 -8.81 2.63
C GLN A 653 28.49 -7.46 2.41
N GLY A 654 27.72 -6.48 1.93
CA GLY A 654 28.21 -5.12 1.76
C GLY A 654 28.73 -4.49 3.06
N LEU A 655 28.11 -4.78 4.19
CA LEU A 655 28.56 -4.30 5.49
C LEU A 655 29.85 -5.02 5.96
N ILE A 656 29.98 -6.32 5.67
CA ILE A 656 31.23 -7.07 5.92
C ILE A 656 32.38 -6.48 5.10
N ASP A 657 32.14 -6.17 3.83
CA ASP A 657 33.16 -5.60 2.93
C ASP A 657 33.63 -4.24 3.44
N VAL A 658 32.69 -3.38 3.86
CA VAL A 658 33.01 -2.09 4.48
C VAL A 658 33.76 -2.25 5.81
N ARG A 659 33.35 -3.19 6.68
CA ARG A 659 34.09 -3.49 7.91
C ARG A 659 35.54 -3.84 7.58
N ASN A 660 35.76 -4.78 6.66
CA ASN A 660 37.11 -5.20 6.29
C ASN A 660 37.92 -4.03 5.69
N GLN A 661 37.29 -3.17 4.88
CA GLN A 661 37.92 -2.00 4.31
C GLN A 661 38.32 -0.95 5.36
N LEU A 662 37.43 -0.67 6.33
CA LEU A 662 37.70 0.30 7.40
C LEU A 662 38.65 -0.24 8.47
N ASP A 663 38.59 -1.54 8.79
CA ASP A 663 39.57 -2.21 9.65
C ASP A 663 40.97 -2.13 9.03
N HIS A 664 41.08 -2.42 7.73
CA HIS A 664 42.33 -2.23 7.01
C HIS A 664 42.74 -0.75 6.97
N TYR A 665 41.82 0.22 7.00
CA TYR A 665 42.16 1.65 7.05
C TYR A 665 42.65 2.10 8.46
N ALA A 666 42.19 1.43 9.52
CA ALA A 666 42.48 1.76 10.92
C ALA A 666 43.63 0.93 11.55
N GLU A 667 44.14 -0.10 10.86
CA GLU A 667 45.22 -0.99 11.31
C GLU A 667 46.43 -0.23 11.90
N PRO A 668 47.00 -0.66 13.05
CA PRO A 668 46.80 -1.94 13.73
C PRO A 668 45.51 -2.05 14.55
N GLU A 669 44.77 -0.97 14.73
CA GLU A 669 43.50 -1.00 15.45
C GLU A 669 42.35 -1.51 14.59
N VAL A 670 41.32 -2.06 15.23
CA VAL A 670 40.08 -2.54 14.59
C VAL A 670 38.96 -1.55 14.88
N VAL A 671 38.10 -1.29 13.90
CA VAL A 671 36.97 -0.37 14.04
C VAL A 671 35.84 -1.08 14.79
N GLU A 672 35.30 -0.44 15.82
CA GLU A 672 34.13 -0.96 16.55
C GLU A 672 32.83 -0.65 15.80
N TRP A 673 31.96 -1.65 15.70
CA TRP A 673 30.68 -1.55 14.98
C TRP A 673 29.52 -1.68 15.95
N HIS A 674 28.83 -0.57 16.20
CA HIS A 674 27.68 -0.50 17.11
C HIS A 674 26.39 -0.33 16.30
N PHE A 675 25.31 -0.95 16.77
CA PHE A 675 24.01 -0.90 16.11
C PHE A 675 22.96 -0.40 17.11
N ALA A 676 22.31 0.71 16.79
CA ALA A 676 21.21 1.26 17.58
C ALA A 676 19.87 0.93 16.93
N ASN A 677 18.80 0.81 17.73
CA ASN A 677 17.41 0.67 17.27
C ASN A 677 17.13 -0.57 16.38
N VAL A 678 17.87 -1.67 16.53
CA VAL A 678 17.57 -2.91 15.79
C VAL A 678 16.41 -3.65 16.44
N ASN A 679 15.21 -3.52 15.90
CA ASN A 679 14.00 -4.08 16.51
C ASN A 679 13.69 -5.54 16.10
N ASN A 680 14.17 -6.00 14.94
CA ASN A 680 13.87 -7.33 14.43
C ASN A 680 14.91 -8.37 14.87
N ARG A 681 14.46 -9.45 15.54
CA ARG A 681 15.30 -10.58 15.98
C ARG A 681 16.01 -11.29 14.83
N TRP A 682 15.37 -11.42 13.67
CA TRP A 682 16.00 -12.03 12.49
C TRP A 682 17.12 -11.15 11.94
N THR A 683 16.95 -9.83 11.98
CA THR A 683 17.98 -8.86 11.60
C THR A 683 19.16 -8.92 12.56
N ARG A 684 18.94 -8.95 13.89
CA ARG A 684 20.01 -9.15 14.87
C ARG A 684 20.74 -10.47 14.66
N ARG A 685 20.03 -11.56 14.39
CA ARG A 685 20.62 -12.87 14.06
C ARG A 685 21.48 -12.80 12.80
N ALA A 686 21.04 -12.11 11.75
CA ALA A 686 21.80 -11.97 10.51
C ALA A 686 23.09 -11.17 10.72
N LEU A 687 23.03 -10.06 11.46
CA LEU A 687 24.19 -9.25 11.84
C LEU A 687 25.16 -10.05 12.74
N ALA A 688 24.64 -10.76 13.74
CA ALA A 688 25.46 -11.64 14.59
C ALA A 688 26.16 -12.73 13.80
N ALA A 689 25.46 -13.39 12.88
CA ALA A 689 26.04 -14.41 12.01
C ALA A 689 27.15 -13.87 11.08
N ALA A 690 27.16 -12.56 10.80
CA ALA A 690 28.21 -11.87 10.05
C ALA A 690 29.39 -11.41 10.92
N GLY A 691 29.37 -11.67 12.23
CA GLY A 691 30.40 -11.28 13.18
C GLY A 691 30.24 -9.86 13.75
N PHE A 692 29.01 -9.34 13.78
CA PHE A 692 28.68 -8.07 14.45
C PHE A 692 28.00 -8.33 15.80
N GLY A 693 27.93 -7.30 16.65
CA GLY A 693 27.25 -7.39 17.95
C GLY A 693 28.16 -7.72 19.15
N PHE A 694 29.44 -7.99 18.90
CA PHE A 694 30.45 -8.28 19.92
C PHE A 694 31.82 -7.68 19.56
N PRO A 695 32.72 -7.51 20.54
CA PRO A 695 34.09 -7.05 20.29
C PRO A 695 34.88 -8.04 19.41
N SER A 696 35.74 -7.52 18.53
CA SER A 696 36.57 -8.35 17.64
C SER A 696 37.62 -9.15 18.41
N VAL A 697 37.78 -10.43 18.05
CA VAL A 697 38.66 -11.39 18.75
C VAL A 697 40.15 -11.26 18.37
N LYS A 698 40.51 -10.43 17.37
CA LYS A 698 41.88 -10.38 16.83
C LYS A 698 42.98 -10.00 17.84
N ASP A 699 42.64 -9.40 18.98
CA ASP A 699 43.58 -9.12 20.08
C ASP A 699 43.00 -9.53 21.44
N GLU A 700 43.34 -10.73 21.94
CA GLU A 700 43.02 -11.16 23.31
C GLU A 700 43.52 -10.16 24.36
N SER A 701 44.61 -9.44 24.07
CA SER A 701 45.19 -8.39 24.93
C SER A 701 44.28 -7.16 25.09
N ASN A 702 43.39 -6.90 24.13
CA ASN A 702 42.46 -5.76 24.15
C ASN A 702 41.14 -6.04 24.88
N PHE A 703 40.79 -7.31 25.15
CA PHE A 703 39.54 -7.65 25.86
C PHE A 703 39.52 -7.16 27.30
N GLY A 704 40.66 -7.14 28.00
CA GLY A 704 40.74 -6.62 29.37
C GLY A 704 40.45 -5.12 29.49
N ARG A 705 40.40 -4.38 28.37
CA ARG A 705 40.18 -2.92 28.33
C ARG A 705 38.79 -2.52 27.84
N TRP A 706 38.00 -3.49 27.40
CA TRP A 706 36.66 -3.27 26.89
C TRP A 706 35.69 -2.95 28.04
N LYS A 707 34.88 -1.89 27.90
CA LYS A 707 33.91 -1.45 28.90
C LYS A 707 32.49 -1.54 28.32
N PRO A 708 31.72 -2.60 28.62
CA PRO A 708 30.34 -2.69 28.13
C PRO A 708 29.44 -1.66 28.79
N ILE A 709 28.48 -1.17 28.01
CA ILE A 709 27.31 -0.45 28.52
C ILE A 709 26.08 -1.32 28.31
N TYR A 710 25.26 -1.44 29.34
CA TYR A 710 23.97 -2.12 29.28
C TYR A 710 22.87 -1.15 29.75
N SER A 711 21.71 -1.23 29.10
CA SER A 711 20.52 -0.47 29.50
C SER A 711 19.63 -1.33 30.39
N PHE A 712 19.16 -0.77 31.50
CA PHE A 712 18.34 -1.45 32.48
C PHE A 712 16.98 -0.76 32.66
N ALA A 713 15.94 -1.53 32.95
CA ALA A 713 14.60 -1.03 33.27
C ALA A 713 14.07 -1.67 34.56
N PRO A 714 13.22 -0.97 35.33
CA PRO A 714 12.57 -1.55 36.50
C PRO A 714 11.58 -2.64 36.07
N VAL A 715 11.58 -3.76 36.80
CA VAL A 715 10.65 -4.87 36.62
C VAL A 715 9.51 -4.70 37.61
N ASP A 716 8.27 -4.65 37.10
CA ASP A 716 7.10 -4.55 37.95
C ASP A 716 6.80 -5.90 38.61
N SER A 717 6.93 -5.96 39.92
CA SER A 717 6.77 -7.19 40.72
C SER A 717 5.30 -7.61 40.86
N GLY A 718 4.36 -6.76 40.44
CA GLY A 718 2.91 -6.95 40.62
C GLY A 718 2.21 -7.79 39.54
N SER A 719 2.90 -8.15 38.46
CA SER A 719 2.33 -9.02 37.43
C SER A 719 3.02 -10.38 37.43
N ASN A 720 2.36 -11.40 37.98
CA ASN A 720 2.64 -12.81 37.69
C ASN A 720 2.26 -13.14 36.23
N HIS A 721 2.66 -12.29 35.28
CA HIS A 721 2.69 -12.62 33.88
C HIS A 721 4.09 -13.16 33.59
N THR A 722 4.24 -14.48 33.73
CA THR A 722 5.18 -15.19 32.87
C THR A 722 5.01 -14.65 31.45
N PRO A 723 6.05 -14.11 30.80
CA PRO A 723 5.94 -13.69 29.42
C PRO A 723 5.64 -14.94 28.59
N HIS A 724 4.36 -15.16 28.28
CA HIS A 724 3.93 -16.24 27.42
C HIS A 724 4.37 -15.92 25.99
N ILE A 725 5.60 -16.30 25.62
CA ILE A 725 5.86 -16.82 24.27
C ILE A 725 5.43 -18.29 24.30
N VAL A 726 4.12 -18.53 24.45
CA VAL A 726 3.53 -19.85 24.27
C VAL A 726 2.28 -19.64 23.44
N ALA A 727 2.30 -20.19 22.23
CA ALA A 727 1.13 -20.40 21.41
C ALA A 727 -0.03 -20.88 22.28
N GLN A 728 -1.16 -20.14 22.22
CA GLN A 728 -2.44 -20.45 22.85
C GLN A 728 -2.59 -21.92 23.24
N ARG A 729 -2.43 -22.21 24.52
CA ARG A 729 -3.05 -23.38 25.16
C ARG A 729 -4.21 -22.84 25.98
N SER A 730 -5.41 -23.05 25.45
CA SER A 730 -6.67 -22.90 26.16
C SER A 730 -6.75 -23.95 27.27
N ARG A 731 -6.95 -23.49 28.51
CA ARG A 731 -7.63 -24.25 29.55
C ARG A 731 -8.75 -23.35 30.06
N ASP A 732 -9.95 -23.94 30.04
CA ASP A 732 -11.21 -23.38 30.50
C ASP A 732 -11.27 -23.30 32.03
N GLU A 733 -12.38 -22.72 32.51
CA GLU A 733 -12.84 -22.52 33.91
C GLU A 733 -12.28 -21.24 34.56
N GLU A 734 -13.04 -20.36 35.21
CA GLU A 734 -14.47 -20.28 35.57
C GLU A 734 -14.80 -18.80 35.91
N GLU A 735 -16.08 -18.49 36.08
CA GLU A 735 -16.68 -17.18 36.37
C GLU A 735 -16.11 -16.46 37.61
N ASP A 736 -16.08 -15.11 37.60
CA ASP A 736 -16.51 -14.36 38.79
C ASP A 736 -16.95 -12.90 38.55
N VAL A 737 -18.19 -12.69 38.96
CA VAL A 737 -19.00 -11.52 39.36
C VAL A 737 -18.34 -10.12 39.42
N ILE A 738 -18.94 -9.18 38.68
CA ILE A 738 -18.77 -7.72 38.86
C ILE A 738 -19.66 -7.25 40.01
N SER A 739 -19.07 -6.64 41.04
CA SER A 739 -19.79 -5.81 42.03
C SER A 739 -19.43 -4.33 41.86
N PRO A 740 -20.39 -3.39 41.82
CA PRO A 740 -20.11 -1.97 41.71
C PRO A 740 -20.18 -1.27 43.07
N GLY A 741 -19.23 -0.35 43.31
CA GLY A 741 -19.47 0.83 44.14
C GLY A 741 -18.44 1.12 45.22
N LYS A 742 -17.71 2.24 45.09
CA LYS A 742 -17.89 3.47 45.92
C LYS A 742 -16.74 4.46 45.70
N GLY A 743 -17.11 5.74 45.61
CA GLY A 743 -16.42 6.82 46.34
C GLY A 743 -15.31 7.58 45.62
N ILE A 744 -15.66 8.78 45.18
CA ILE A 744 -14.75 9.89 44.83
C ILE A 744 -13.91 10.29 46.05
N ASN A 745 -12.62 10.58 45.85
CA ASN A 745 -11.94 11.67 46.56
C ASN A 745 -10.72 12.17 45.80
N ASP A 746 -10.70 13.50 45.62
CA ASP A 746 -9.59 14.31 45.15
C ASP A 746 -8.39 14.26 46.11
N GLY A 747 -7.19 14.40 45.54
CA GLY A 747 -6.00 14.75 46.30
C GLY A 747 -4.76 14.08 45.75
N ALA A 748 -3.88 14.88 45.13
CA ALA A 748 -2.46 14.64 44.84
C ALA A 748 -2.08 13.22 44.40
N ALA A 749 -1.61 13.08 43.15
CA ALA A 749 -0.92 11.89 42.69
C ALA A 749 0.32 11.64 43.58
N GLN A 750 0.12 10.93 44.69
CA GLN A 750 1.16 10.22 45.40
C GLN A 750 1.70 9.18 44.42
N VAL A 751 2.99 9.31 44.15
CA VAL A 751 3.84 8.30 43.52
C VAL A 751 3.59 6.97 44.23
N ALA A 752 2.70 6.17 43.67
CA ALA A 752 2.29 4.90 44.23
C ALA A 752 3.32 3.84 43.83
N GLY A 753 3.92 3.20 44.83
CA GLY A 753 4.52 1.88 44.71
C GLY A 753 6.01 1.87 44.36
N ARG A 754 6.86 2.02 45.38
CA ARG A 754 8.13 1.28 45.42
C ARG A 754 7.79 -0.22 45.41
N GLY A 755 7.72 -0.83 44.23
CA GLY A 755 7.95 -2.27 44.11
C GLY A 755 9.38 -2.56 44.57
N ASP A 756 9.64 -3.75 45.11
CA ASP A 756 10.99 -4.24 45.41
C ASP A 756 11.82 -4.13 44.12
N GLY A 757 12.59 -3.04 43.99
CA GLY A 757 13.06 -2.48 42.72
C GLY A 757 14.11 -3.32 42.02
N LYS A 758 13.71 -4.48 41.49
CA LYS A 758 14.54 -5.31 40.63
C LYS A 758 14.66 -4.64 39.27
N LEU A 759 15.91 -4.47 38.81
CA LEU A 759 16.22 -3.99 37.47
C LEU A 759 16.48 -5.20 36.57
N ALA A 760 16.06 -5.14 35.32
CA ALA A 760 16.39 -6.13 34.29
C ALA A 760 17.07 -5.47 33.10
N ALA A 761 17.94 -6.21 32.42
CA ALA A 761 18.53 -5.79 31.15
C ALA A 761 17.44 -5.65 30.06
N VAL A 762 17.43 -4.52 29.36
CA VAL A 762 16.45 -4.26 28.28
C VAL A 762 16.79 -5.03 26.99
N GLN A 763 18.07 -5.35 26.79
CA GLN A 763 18.57 -6.08 25.62
C GLN A 763 19.50 -7.22 26.06
N GLY A 764 19.70 -8.18 25.15
CA GLY A 764 20.53 -9.36 25.42
C GLY A 764 21.96 -8.98 25.77
N MET A 765 22.40 -9.33 26.98
CA MET A 765 23.75 -9.01 27.46
C MET A 765 24.84 -9.77 26.71
N ASN A 766 24.47 -10.88 26.04
CA ASN A 766 25.32 -11.67 25.16
C ASN A 766 25.69 -10.97 23.84
N ARG A 767 25.09 -9.82 23.52
CA ARG A 767 25.41 -9.05 22.30
C ARG A 767 25.52 -7.55 22.59
N PRO A 768 26.60 -7.13 23.27
CA PRO A 768 26.71 -5.80 23.88
C PRO A 768 26.85 -4.64 22.88
N PHE A 769 27.07 -4.89 21.59
CA PHE A 769 27.08 -3.84 20.56
C PHE A 769 25.73 -3.60 19.89
N PHE A 770 24.67 -4.29 20.32
CA PHE A 770 23.30 -3.86 20.03
C PHE A 770 22.81 -2.97 21.17
N HIS A 771 22.46 -1.74 20.83
CA HIS A 771 22.04 -0.70 21.76
C HIS A 771 20.58 -0.35 21.56
N ILE A 772 19.94 0.12 22.63
CA ILE A 772 18.52 0.49 22.60
C ILE A 772 18.32 1.76 21.77
N ASP A 773 19.26 2.70 21.86
CA ASP A 773 19.24 3.96 21.15
C ASP A 773 20.66 4.40 20.75
N VAL A 774 20.72 5.51 20.01
CA VAL A 774 21.98 6.08 19.51
C VAL A 774 22.83 6.64 20.65
N ALA A 775 22.23 7.15 21.72
CA ALA A 775 22.95 7.76 22.83
C ALA A 775 23.77 6.70 23.57
N ALA A 776 23.16 5.57 23.91
CA ALA A 776 23.82 4.42 24.53
C ALA A 776 24.95 3.86 23.63
N ALA A 777 24.71 3.79 22.32
CA ALA A 777 25.73 3.36 21.37
C ALA A 777 26.93 4.30 21.32
N VAL A 778 26.69 5.61 21.31
CA VAL A 778 27.73 6.65 21.32
C VAL A 778 28.51 6.63 22.62
N GLU A 779 27.83 6.57 23.76
CA GLU A 779 28.47 6.49 25.07
C GLU A 779 29.38 5.25 25.16
N SER A 780 28.90 4.10 24.67
CA SER A 780 29.68 2.86 24.66
C SER A 780 30.93 2.98 23.79
N ALA A 781 30.80 3.57 22.60
CA ALA A 781 31.93 3.81 21.70
C ALA A 781 32.96 4.79 22.29
N ILE A 782 32.50 5.84 22.99
CA ILE A 782 33.37 6.83 23.62
C ILE A 782 34.16 6.20 24.77
N LEU A 783 33.50 5.44 25.66
CA LEU A 783 34.19 4.79 26.79
C LEU A 783 35.28 3.81 26.33
N ASN A 784 35.02 3.07 25.25
CA ASN A 784 36.02 2.17 24.65
C ASN A 784 37.15 2.94 23.95
N ALA A 785 36.83 4.06 23.28
CA ALA A 785 37.82 4.92 22.66
C ALA A 785 38.77 5.56 23.70
N GLU A 786 38.22 6.00 24.83
CA GLU A 786 38.99 6.58 25.94
C GLU A 786 39.85 5.54 26.65
N SER A 787 39.32 4.33 26.91
CA SER A 787 40.10 3.25 27.55
C SER A 787 41.30 2.82 26.70
N LYS A 788 41.18 2.86 25.36
CA LYS A 788 42.28 2.63 24.43
C LYS A 788 43.38 3.70 24.53
N ASN A 789 43.01 4.97 24.73
CA ASN A 789 43.96 6.08 24.86
C ASN A 789 44.76 6.01 26.17
N GLU A 790 44.11 5.67 27.29
CA GLU A 790 44.77 5.54 28.59
C GLU A 790 45.86 4.45 28.58
N GLY A 791 45.67 3.39 27.78
CA GLY A 791 46.67 2.33 27.60
C GLY A 791 47.88 2.71 26.74
N GLN A 792 47.74 3.65 25.80
CA GLN A 792 48.85 4.14 24.95
C GLN A 792 49.78 5.12 25.67
N ALA A 793 49.35 5.74 26.77
CA ALA A 793 50.19 6.64 27.58
C ALA A 793 51.24 5.90 28.44
N SER A 794 51.16 4.57 28.58
CA SER A 794 52.01 3.78 29.49
C SER A 794 53.34 3.19 28.97
N PRO A 795 53.73 3.18 27.67
CA PRO A 795 55.09 2.76 27.28
C PRO A 795 56.10 3.91 27.17
N ALA A 796 55.68 5.18 27.22
CA ALA A 796 56.58 6.31 27.00
C ALA A 796 57.55 6.60 28.17
N ASN A 797 57.32 6.03 29.36
CA ASN A 797 58.18 6.23 30.54
C ASN A 797 59.20 5.09 30.79
N SER A 798 59.21 4.02 30.00
CA SER A 798 60.18 2.92 30.18
C SER A 798 61.33 2.87 29.17
N VAL A 799 61.35 3.77 28.16
CA VAL A 799 62.41 3.78 27.14
C VAL A 799 63.43 4.93 27.32
N LEU A 800 63.22 5.84 28.29
CA LEU A 800 64.18 6.92 28.63
C LEU A 800 65.03 6.64 29.89
N LYS A 801 65.17 5.37 30.30
CA LYS A 801 66.13 4.96 31.34
C LYS A 801 67.15 3.89 30.92
N SER A 802 67.26 3.61 29.62
CA SER A 802 68.36 2.80 29.09
C SER A 802 68.66 3.16 27.63
N ALA A 803 69.22 4.35 27.43
CA ALA A 803 70.09 4.70 26.31
C ALA A 803 70.88 5.96 26.69
#